data_AF-A0A1F8MAE8-F1
#
_entry.id   AF-A0A1F8MAE8-F1
#
_cell.length_a   1.000
_cell.length_b   1.000
_cell.length_c   1.000
_cell.angle_alpha   90.00
_cell.angle_beta   90.00
_cell.angle_gamma   90.00
#
_symmetry.space_group_name_H-M   'P 1'
#
loop_
_entity.id
_entity.type
_entity.pdbx_description
1 polymer ?
#
loop_
_entity_poly.entity_id
_entity_poly.type
_entity_poly.pdbx_seq_one_letter_code
_entity_poly.pdbx_strand_id
1 'polypeptide(L)'
;MPQWVVWLNSNWFAIVGPILVFVAFCVGGVWVRRAAYGRFHRLARQSNWRASWLLLEGTHRPFLQFLLLLGLYAAIQLSRLPPDAKTTTTKVILSLFIFFLVWMLVDLSQKMVKFYLPQIRQYIGRIKAPQPSTRLLLNVIAALFVVLGLLVLLDIWDIQGASGILILAAVVVILAFVVRDALARISQRVNMRRSTRKRLMGIGKLFLALLAIAVFVELVRRSYLVFARQGSSNANIMIFLLEIGLLVLVVSALRSDRFKWAKPSFKGVLLSVVVIALVCAFAGVQPLTSYKDTTIDLVGKGWQFITSHVAGGTVASAVAKAEPAVVRVETTDAIGSGMIVDKSGYVLTCNHVVDNVEWATIVFTSGQQYVGTVVEREETRDLAILKITAGEAHLPTVTLGSSAGLDIGEDVIAIGYSLGLEGEVTVSRGIVSAFRNIDEVDYIQTDAAINPGNSGGPLIDLKGEVVGIADFKFVSEAIEGMNFAIAIDDAKSFLTSTITSEEARGEIEALEHEVLALVNSERLSRDVTPLAWDEDLHEIATEHSEEMARLGELFHSSVYEPYAENCWGGGAGSLYCFTASDIVDSWMGSPPHRTWLLCPHLRDIGVGIAVSDNGMYASWTFWRSQTRDSDWWYTDDSNSPPDWWY
;
A
#
# COMPACT_ATOMS: atom_id res chain seq x y z
N MET A 1 36.58 1.96 21.18
CA MET A 1 36.21 3.29 20.64
C MET A 1 34.74 3.54 20.94
N PRO A 2 34.32 4.79 21.25
CA PRO A 2 32.90 5.12 21.42
C PRO A 2 32.08 4.72 20.19
N GLN A 3 30.84 4.24 20.37
CA GLN A 3 30.00 3.75 19.26
C GLN A 3 29.78 4.78 18.16
N TRP A 4 29.72 6.08 18.50
CA TRP A 4 29.64 7.14 17.51
C TRP A 4 30.90 7.24 16.63
N VAL A 5 32.09 6.91 17.15
CA VAL A 5 33.35 6.89 16.38
C VAL A 5 33.36 5.70 15.41
N VAL A 6 32.87 4.55 15.85
CA VAL A 6 32.73 3.36 14.99
C VAL A 6 31.71 3.62 13.88
N TRP A 7 30.57 4.22 14.20
CA TRP A 7 29.57 4.64 13.21
C TRP A 7 30.12 5.68 12.24
N LEU A 8 30.86 6.69 12.72
CA LEU A 8 31.50 7.68 11.87
C LEU A 8 32.51 7.02 10.92
N ASN A 9 33.30 6.08 11.41
CA ASN A 9 34.29 5.35 10.62
C ASN A 9 33.67 4.36 9.62
N SER A 10 32.46 3.88 9.87
CA SER A 10 31.71 3.03 8.93
C SER A 10 30.92 3.84 7.89
N ASN A 11 30.60 5.11 8.18
CA ASN A 11 29.72 5.95 7.33
C ASN A 11 30.40 7.20 6.78
N TRP A 12 31.69 7.43 7.05
CA TRP A 12 32.37 8.67 6.66
C TRP A 12 32.32 8.90 5.15
N PHE A 13 32.36 7.87 4.31
CA PHE A 13 32.28 8.05 2.86
C PHE A 13 30.89 8.53 2.38
N ALA A 14 29.81 8.09 3.04
CA ALA A 14 28.45 8.55 2.76
C ALA A 14 28.23 10.01 3.18
N ILE A 15 29.02 10.52 4.13
CA ILE A 15 28.97 11.92 4.61
C ILE A 15 29.94 12.80 3.81
N VAL A 16 31.19 12.36 3.66
CA VAL A 16 32.28 13.09 3.02
C VAL A 16 32.12 13.12 1.50
N GLY A 17 31.60 12.06 0.89
CA GLY A 17 31.35 11.98 -0.56
C GLY A 17 30.46 13.13 -1.07
N PRO A 18 29.23 13.32 -0.54
CA PRO A 18 28.36 14.43 -0.92
C PRO A 18 28.98 15.80 -0.64
N ILE A 19 29.74 15.96 0.45
CA ILE A 19 30.39 17.22 0.81
C ILE A 19 31.52 17.55 -0.18
N LEU A 20 32.37 16.58 -0.51
CA LEU A 20 33.45 16.78 -1.50
C LEU A 20 32.90 17.02 -2.89
N VAL A 21 31.83 16.32 -3.28
CA VAL A 21 31.13 16.56 -4.54
C VAL A 21 30.55 17.98 -4.56
N PHE A 22 29.85 18.40 -3.51
CA PHE A 22 29.34 19.77 -3.38
C PHE A 22 30.46 20.82 -3.47
N VAL A 23 31.57 20.63 -2.77
CA VAL A 23 32.73 21.53 -2.80
C VAL A 23 33.38 21.56 -4.20
N ALA A 24 33.59 20.40 -4.84
CA ALA A 24 34.13 20.31 -6.19
C ALA A 24 33.23 21.01 -7.22
N PHE A 25 31.91 20.89 -7.07
CA PHE A 25 30.94 21.56 -7.92
C PHE A 25 30.86 23.07 -7.65
N CYS A 26 30.99 23.52 -6.40
CA CYS A 26 31.13 24.94 -6.09
C CYS A 26 32.40 25.53 -6.73
N VAL A 27 33.53 24.83 -6.65
CA VAL A 27 34.80 25.26 -7.27
C VAL A 27 34.70 25.23 -8.81
N GLY A 28 34.14 24.18 -9.39
CA GLY A 28 33.90 24.03 -10.82
C GLY A 28 32.95 25.09 -11.37
N GLY A 29 31.84 25.38 -10.69
CA GLY A 29 30.90 26.44 -11.05
C GLY A 29 31.54 27.82 -11.02
N VAL A 30 32.42 28.10 -10.04
CA VAL A 30 33.20 29.34 -9.97
C VAL A 30 34.23 29.43 -11.12
N TRP A 31 34.82 28.31 -11.54
CA TRP A 31 35.77 28.25 -12.65
C TRP A 31 35.07 28.42 -14.01
N VAL A 32 33.97 27.70 -14.26
CA VAL A 32 33.12 27.86 -15.45
C VAL A 32 32.58 29.28 -15.55
N ARG A 33 32.18 29.89 -14.41
CA ARG A 33 31.81 31.31 -14.35
C ARG A 33 32.93 32.22 -14.86
N ARG A 34 34.17 32.03 -14.40
CA ARG A 34 35.32 32.84 -14.85
C ARG A 34 35.59 32.64 -16.35
N ALA A 35 35.53 31.39 -16.82
CA ALA A 35 35.78 31.06 -18.22
C ALA A 35 34.68 31.59 -19.17
N ALA A 36 33.41 31.37 -18.83
CA ALA A 36 32.26 31.84 -19.59
C ALA A 36 32.17 33.36 -19.61
N TYR A 37 32.35 34.02 -18.45
CA TYR A 37 32.42 35.49 -18.37
C TYR A 37 33.57 36.02 -19.25
N GLY A 38 34.76 35.42 -19.18
CA GLY A 38 35.90 35.84 -20.00
C GLY A 38 35.71 35.69 -21.51
N ARG A 39 34.93 34.70 -21.96
CA ARG A 39 34.57 34.52 -23.39
C ARG A 39 33.42 35.45 -23.81
N PHE A 40 32.36 35.53 -23.01
CA PHE A 40 31.18 36.33 -23.32
C PHE A 40 31.46 37.84 -23.22
N HIS A 41 32.30 38.27 -22.28
CA HIS A 41 32.77 39.65 -22.20
C HIS A 41 33.61 40.06 -23.42
N ARG A 42 34.40 39.13 -23.99
CA ARG A 42 35.13 39.36 -25.24
C ARG A 42 34.19 39.50 -26.44
N LEU A 43 33.18 38.64 -26.55
CA LEU A 43 32.14 38.71 -27.59
C LEU A 43 31.25 39.97 -27.44
N ALA A 44 30.85 40.34 -26.23
CA ALA A 44 30.03 41.51 -25.94
C ALA A 44 30.76 42.84 -26.21
N ARG A 45 32.09 42.87 -26.03
CA ARG A 45 32.93 44.01 -26.46
C ARG A 45 32.95 44.18 -27.98
N GLN A 46 32.81 43.11 -28.75
CA GLN A 46 32.83 43.16 -30.22
C GLN A 46 31.49 43.58 -30.83
N SER A 47 30.36 43.31 -30.17
CA SER A 47 29.03 43.51 -30.78
C SER A 47 28.43 44.92 -30.63
N ASN A 48 29.07 45.84 -29.88
CA ASN A 48 28.56 47.18 -29.53
C ASN A 48 27.13 47.23 -28.93
N TRP A 49 26.53 46.07 -28.63
CA TRP A 49 25.15 45.95 -28.21
C TRP A 49 25.04 46.06 -26.70
N ARG A 50 24.70 47.26 -26.18
CA ARG A 50 24.66 47.55 -24.74
C ARG A 50 23.68 46.71 -23.91
N ALA A 51 22.70 46.03 -24.53
CA ALA A 51 21.84 45.05 -23.84
C ALA A 51 22.60 43.81 -23.34
N SER A 52 23.69 43.45 -24.02
CA SER A 52 24.57 42.34 -23.59
C SER A 52 25.18 42.60 -22.21
N TRP A 53 25.47 43.86 -21.87
CA TRP A 53 25.97 44.25 -20.55
C TRP A 53 24.94 44.11 -19.43
N LEU A 54 23.66 44.44 -19.69
CA LEU A 54 22.55 44.24 -18.74
C LEU A 54 22.23 42.75 -18.51
N LEU A 55 22.35 41.93 -19.56
CA LEU A 55 22.27 40.46 -19.46
C LEU A 55 23.44 39.89 -18.66
N LEU A 56 24.67 40.37 -18.89
CA LEU A 56 25.86 40.00 -18.12
C LEU A 56 25.72 40.35 -16.63
N GLU A 57 25.22 41.53 -16.30
CA GLU A 57 25.00 41.97 -14.91
C GLU A 57 23.88 41.20 -14.21
N GLY A 58 22.83 40.81 -14.94
CA GLY A 58 21.76 39.94 -14.43
C GLY A 58 22.23 38.50 -14.15
N THR A 59 23.06 37.94 -15.03
CA THR A 59 23.59 36.56 -14.94
C THR A 59 24.78 36.43 -13.98
N HIS A 60 25.41 37.55 -13.59
CA HIS A 60 26.50 37.59 -12.61
C HIS A 60 26.04 37.34 -11.16
N ARG A 61 24.72 37.25 -10.89
CA ARG A 61 24.20 37.04 -9.54
C ARG A 61 24.49 35.60 -9.06
N PRO A 62 25.02 35.40 -7.84
CA PRO A 62 25.33 34.07 -7.27
C PRO A 62 24.10 33.14 -7.20
N PHE A 63 22.91 33.71 -7.29
CA PHE A 63 21.62 33.03 -7.25
C PHE A 63 21.35 32.10 -8.44
N LEU A 64 21.71 32.49 -9.67
CA LEU A 64 21.49 31.66 -10.86
C LEU A 64 22.41 30.42 -10.87
N GLN A 65 23.61 30.58 -10.29
CA GLN A 65 24.60 29.52 -10.12
C GLN A 65 24.21 28.56 -9.00
N PHE A 66 23.70 29.08 -7.88
CA PHE A 66 23.08 28.26 -6.83
C PHE A 66 21.97 27.37 -7.38
N LEU A 67 21.15 27.89 -8.30
CA LEU A 67 20.03 27.16 -8.93
C LEU A 67 20.48 26.03 -9.86
N LEU A 68 21.49 26.27 -10.71
CA LEU A 68 22.03 25.22 -11.59
C LEU A 68 22.72 24.11 -10.79
N LEU A 69 23.41 24.48 -9.71
CA LEU A 69 24.07 23.55 -8.80
C LEU A 69 23.06 22.76 -7.94
N LEU A 70 21.98 23.40 -7.49
CA LEU A 70 20.88 22.77 -6.76
C LEU A 70 20.11 21.79 -7.66
N GLY A 71 19.87 22.15 -8.93
CA GLY A 71 19.22 21.28 -9.91
C GLY A 71 20.04 20.03 -10.25
N LEU A 72 21.35 20.18 -10.45
CA LEU A 72 22.25 19.04 -10.73
C LEU A 72 22.46 18.15 -9.49
N TYR A 73 22.56 18.75 -8.30
CA TYR A 73 22.60 18.01 -7.03
C TYR A 73 21.30 17.22 -6.80
N ALA A 74 20.15 17.85 -7.02
CA ALA A 74 18.85 17.19 -6.92
C ALA A 74 18.72 16.05 -7.94
N ALA A 75 19.22 16.20 -9.17
CA ALA A 75 19.23 15.15 -10.19
C ALA A 75 20.10 13.93 -9.80
N ILE A 76 21.24 14.15 -9.13
CA ILE A 76 22.11 13.07 -8.62
C ILE A 76 21.46 12.34 -7.44
N GLN A 77 20.72 13.05 -6.59
CA GLN A 77 19.98 12.41 -5.49
C GLN A 77 18.73 11.66 -6.01
N LEU A 78 18.05 12.22 -7.02
CA LEU A 78 16.93 11.59 -7.75
C LEU A 78 17.31 10.28 -8.45
N SER A 79 18.53 10.17 -8.99
CA SER A 79 18.96 8.95 -9.69
C SER A 79 19.07 7.73 -8.76
N ARG A 80 19.10 7.95 -7.44
CA ARG A 80 19.22 6.93 -6.40
C ARG A 80 17.89 6.56 -5.74
N LEU A 81 16.79 7.23 -6.08
CA LEU A 81 15.46 6.93 -5.53
C LEU A 81 14.80 5.74 -6.26
N PRO A 82 13.82 5.05 -5.65
CA PRO A 82 12.96 4.07 -6.31
C PRO A 82 12.09 4.70 -7.42
N PRO A 83 11.62 3.93 -8.43
CA PRO A 83 10.86 4.45 -9.58
C PRO A 83 9.64 5.31 -9.19
N ASP A 84 8.90 4.89 -8.18
CA ASP A 84 7.62 5.50 -7.78
C ASP A 84 7.82 6.88 -7.14
N ALA A 85 8.97 7.11 -6.49
CA ALA A 85 9.34 8.39 -5.89
C ALA A 85 9.99 9.39 -6.88
N LYS A 86 10.45 8.91 -8.05
CA LYS A 86 11.10 9.77 -9.07
C LYS A 86 10.13 10.73 -9.72
N THR A 87 8.90 10.29 -10.00
CA THR A 87 7.91 11.08 -10.76
C THR A 87 7.50 12.34 -10.01
N THR A 88 7.10 12.20 -8.75
CA THR A 88 6.66 13.34 -7.91
C THR A 88 7.82 14.29 -7.62
N THR A 89 8.99 13.76 -7.27
CA THR A 89 10.18 14.58 -6.97
C THR A 89 10.64 15.37 -8.21
N THR A 90 10.58 14.77 -9.39
CA THR A 90 10.89 15.44 -10.66
C THR A 90 9.89 16.57 -10.96
N LYS A 91 8.59 16.33 -10.77
CA LYS A 91 7.55 17.35 -10.93
C LYS A 91 7.73 18.54 -9.98
N VAL A 92 8.11 18.30 -8.72
CA VAL A 92 8.40 19.37 -7.73
C VAL A 92 9.62 20.21 -8.14
N ILE A 93 10.71 19.58 -8.56
CA ILE A 93 11.94 20.29 -8.97
C ILE A 93 11.68 21.13 -10.23
N LEU A 94 10.97 20.57 -11.20
CA LEU A 94 10.59 21.28 -12.41
C LEU A 94 9.68 22.48 -12.09
N SER A 95 8.79 22.34 -11.10
CA SER A 95 7.93 23.42 -10.64
C SER A 95 8.70 24.57 -10.00
N LEU A 96 9.67 24.26 -9.14
CA LEU A 96 10.56 25.27 -8.55
C LEU A 96 11.35 25.98 -9.65
N PHE A 97 11.88 25.26 -10.64
CA PHE A 97 12.60 25.84 -11.76
C PHE A 97 11.74 26.83 -12.56
N ILE A 98 10.50 26.47 -12.90
CA ILE A 98 9.58 27.37 -13.64
C ILE A 98 9.25 28.63 -12.83
N PHE A 99 8.98 28.51 -11.53
CA PHE A 99 8.73 29.65 -10.66
C PHE A 99 9.90 30.65 -10.68
N PHE A 100 11.14 30.16 -10.61
CA PHE A 100 12.33 31.01 -10.66
C PHE A 100 12.58 31.61 -12.05
N LEU A 101 12.32 30.86 -13.12
CA LEU A 101 12.43 31.35 -14.49
C LEU A 101 11.49 32.54 -14.74
N VAL A 102 10.24 32.41 -14.32
CA VAL A 102 9.23 33.47 -14.39
C VAL A 102 9.69 34.72 -13.64
N TRP A 103 10.17 34.55 -12.41
CA TRP A 103 10.69 35.65 -11.61
C TRP A 103 11.84 36.40 -12.31
N MET A 104 12.78 35.66 -12.90
CA MET A 104 13.90 36.23 -13.64
C MET A 104 13.42 37.02 -14.88
N LEU A 105 12.48 36.47 -15.66
CA LEU A 105 11.92 37.12 -16.84
C LEU A 105 11.18 38.41 -16.46
N VAL A 106 10.47 38.42 -15.33
CA VAL A 106 9.85 39.64 -14.79
C VAL A 106 10.90 40.67 -14.37
N ASP A 107 11.93 40.31 -13.60
CA ASP A 107 12.99 41.27 -13.20
C ASP A 107 13.75 41.83 -14.41
N LEU A 108 14.09 40.97 -15.38
CA LEU A 108 14.81 41.37 -16.59
C LEU A 108 13.95 42.29 -17.46
N SER A 109 12.69 41.93 -17.71
CA SER A 109 11.77 42.77 -18.48
C SER A 109 11.54 44.12 -17.82
N GLN A 110 11.46 44.18 -16.49
CA GLN A 110 11.36 45.46 -15.78
C GLN A 110 12.58 46.37 -15.99
N LYS A 111 13.78 45.80 -15.97
CA LYS A 111 15.02 46.56 -16.24
C LYS A 111 15.08 47.03 -17.69
N MET A 112 14.76 46.15 -18.63
CA MET A 112 14.74 46.46 -20.06
C MET A 112 13.73 47.57 -20.38
N VAL A 113 12.50 47.48 -19.88
CA VAL A 113 11.48 48.51 -20.11
C VAL A 113 11.89 49.84 -19.50
N LYS A 114 12.41 49.88 -18.26
CA LYS A 114 12.87 51.14 -17.65
C LYS A 114 14.01 51.79 -18.44
N PHE A 115 14.85 51.00 -19.09
CA PHE A 115 15.98 51.47 -19.88
C PHE A 115 15.60 51.94 -21.29
N TYR A 116 14.80 51.15 -22.02
CA TYR A 116 14.45 51.44 -23.43
C TYR A 116 13.23 52.35 -23.58
N LEU A 117 12.29 52.33 -22.63
CA LEU A 117 11.06 53.13 -22.74
C LEU A 117 11.31 54.64 -22.84
N PRO A 118 12.28 55.26 -22.12
CA PRO A 118 12.64 56.66 -22.33
C PRO A 118 13.11 56.96 -23.76
N GLN A 119 13.91 56.06 -24.35
CA GLN A 119 14.43 56.20 -25.72
C GLN A 119 13.30 56.07 -26.75
N ILE A 120 12.40 55.10 -26.54
CA ILE A 120 11.23 54.88 -27.39
C ILE A 120 10.24 56.06 -27.29
N ARG A 121 10.02 56.63 -26.10
CA ARG A 121 9.16 57.81 -25.91
C ARG A 121 9.65 59.04 -26.67
N GLN A 122 10.97 59.19 -26.80
CA GLN A 122 11.58 60.26 -27.58
C GLN A 122 11.26 60.13 -29.08
N TYR A 123 11.12 58.89 -29.57
CA TYR A 123 10.73 58.58 -30.95
C TYR A 123 9.21 58.71 -31.16
N ILE A 124 8.40 58.15 -30.28
CA ILE A 124 6.92 58.16 -30.36
C ILE A 124 6.33 59.57 -30.15
N GLY A 125 6.98 60.42 -29.35
CA GLY A 125 6.59 61.82 -29.18
C GLY A 125 6.55 62.62 -30.48
N ARG A 126 7.27 62.18 -31.53
CA ARG A 126 7.23 62.78 -32.87
C ARG A 126 5.95 62.45 -33.65
N ILE A 127 5.19 61.44 -33.24
CA ILE A 127 4.02 60.90 -33.96
C ILE A 127 2.69 61.18 -33.22
N LYS A 128 2.70 62.05 -32.19
CA LYS A 128 1.51 62.45 -31.39
C LYS A 128 0.66 61.29 -30.84
N ALA A 129 1.21 60.09 -30.65
CA ALA A 129 0.47 58.96 -30.08
C ALA A 129 0.39 59.05 -28.53
N PRO A 130 -0.72 58.60 -27.90
CA PRO A 130 -0.86 58.57 -26.45
C PRO A 130 0.17 57.63 -25.80
N GLN A 131 0.95 58.14 -24.84
CA GLN A 131 2.00 57.35 -24.21
C GLN A 131 1.45 56.51 -23.03
N PRO A 132 1.58 55.17 -23.05
CA PRO A 132 1.19 54.35 -21.92
C PRO A 132 2.06 54.66 -20.69
N SER A 133 1.45 54.57 -19.50
CA SER A 133 2.19 54.80 -18.25
C SER A 133 3.24 53.69 -18.09
N THR A 134 4.46 54.07 -17.70
CA THR A 134 5.57 53.11 -17.52
C THR A 134 5.18 52.02 -16.53
N ARG A 135 4.41 52.39 -15.51
CA ARG A 135 3.91 51.46 -14.49
C ARG A 135 2.87 50.49 -15.06
N LEU A 136 1.97 50.93 -15.95
CA LEU A 136 1.00 50.03 -16.57
C LEU A 136 1.69 49.00 -17.46
N LEU A 137 2.63 49.44 -18.31
CA LEU A 137 3.37 48.55 -19.20
C LEU A 137 4.17 47.50 -18.42
N LEU A 138 4.84 47.91 -17.34
CA LEU A 138 5.57 47.00 -16.45
C LEU A 138 4.66 45.96 -15.78
N ASN A 139 3.46 46.36 -15.34
CA ASN A 139 2.53 45.44 -14.69
C ASN A 139 1.91 44.45 -15.68
N VAL A 140 1.59 44.90 -16.91
CA VAL A 140 1.06 44.03 -17.96
C VAL A 140 2.08 42.96 -18.36
N ILE A 141 3.34 43.35 -18.58
CA ILE A 141 4.40 42.40 -18.93
C ILE A 141 4.66 41.42 -17.78
N ALA A 142 4.66 41.90 -16.53
CA ALA A 142 4.80 41.03 -15.37
C ALA A 142 3.65 40.02 -15.26
N ALA A 143 2.41 40.46 -15.47
CA ALA A 143 1.24 39.58 -15.45
C ALA A 143 1.33 38.50 -16.54
N LEU A 144 1.74 38.86 -17.77
CA LEU A 144 1.86 37.91 -18.87
C LEU A 144 2.86 36.77 -18.56
N PHE A 145 4.05 37.09 -18.05
CA PHE A 145 5.04 36.07 -17.71
C PHE A 145 4.58 35.17 -16.55
N VAL A 146 3.87 35.72 -15.58
CA VAL A 146 3.31 34.95 -14.46
C VAL A 146 2.26 33.97 -14.95
N VAL A 147 1.36 34.42 -15.83
CA VAL A 147 0.31 33.57 -16.40
C VAL A 147 0.90 32.45 -17.24
N LEU A 148 1.88 32.76 -18.09
CA LEU A 148 2.60 31.75 -18.86
C LEU A 148 3.28 30.72 -17.96
N GLY A 149 3.90 31.16 -16.87
CA GLY A 149 4.51 30.28 -15.88
C GLY A 149 3.51 29.35 -15.19
N LEU A 150 2.35 29.87 -14.79
CA LEU A 150 1.30 29.07 -14.17
C LEU A 150 0.71 28.05 -15.12
N LEU A 151 0.53 28.38 -16.41
CA LEU A 151 0.06 27.43 -17.41
C LEU A 151 1.03 26.25 -17.57
N VAL A 152 2.33 26.51 -17.62
CA VAL A 152 3.35 25.45 -17.65
C VAL A 152 3.35 24.63 -16.35
N LEU A 153 3.15 25.26 -15.20
CA LEU A 153 3.04 24.55 -13.92
C LEU A 153 1.83 23.61 -13.89
N LEU A 154 0.67 24.04 -14.38
CA LEU A 154 -0.50 23.17 -14.47
C LEU A 154 -0.25 21.95 -15.37
N ASP A 155 0.46 22.16 -16.48
CA ASP A 155 0.81 21.11 -17.44
C ASP A 155 1.77 20.07 -16.83
N ILE A 156 2.78 20.51 -16.07
CA ILE A 156 3.72 19.62 -15.33
C ILE A 156 2.97 18.68 -14.37
N TRP A 157 1.83 19.12 -13.85
CA TRP A 157 1.01 18.37 -12.90
C TRP A 157 -0.19 17.68 -13.56
N ASP A 158 -0.27 17.65 -14.89
CA ASP A 158 -1.34 17.01 -15.67
C ASP A 158 -2.76 17.52 -15.33
N ILE A 159 -2.89 18.80 -14.91
CA ILE A 159 -4.16 19.39 -14.47
C ILE A 159 -4.97 19.86 -15.67
N GLN A 160 -5.88 19.01 -16.18
CA GLN A 160 -6.76 19.35 -17.30
C GLN A 160 -7.92 20.28 -16.90
N GLY A 161 -8.30 21.21 -17.78
CA GLY A 161 -9.47 22.10 -17.61
C GLY A 161 -9.24 23.39 -16.80
N ALA A 162 -8.12 23.51 -16.07
CA ALA A 162 -7.81 24.69 -15.24
C ALA A 162 -7.26 25.91 -16.02
N SER A 163 -6.85 25.73 -17.28
CA SER A 163 -6.25 26.79 -18.12
C SER A 163 -7.22 27.94 -18.42
N GLY A 164 -8.51 27.66 -18.68
CA GLY A 164 -9.52 28.69 -18.95
C GLY A 164 -9.82 29.59 -17.75
N ILE A 165 -9.81 29.00 -16.55
CA ILE A 165 -10.07 29.69 -15.28
C ILE A 165 -8.91 30.63 -14.92
N LEU A 166 -7.66 30.19 -15.14
CA LEU A 166 -6.48 31.04 -14.91
C LEU A 166 -6.35 32.18 -15.92
N ILE A 167 -6.71 31.95 -17.19
CA ILE A 167 -6.75 33.02 -18.20
C ILE A 167 -7.80 34.07 -17.81
N LEU A 168 -8.98 33.64 -17.34
CA LEU A 168 -10.02 34.56 -16.86
C LEU A 168 -9.54 35.36 -15.64
N ALA A 169 -8.90 34.72 -14.67
CA ALA A 169 -8.33 35.39 -13.49
C ALA A 169 -7.24 36.40 -13.89
N ALA A 170 -6.39 36.06 -14.85
CA ALA A 170 -5.36 36.94 -15.40
C ALA A 170 -5.97 38.21 -16.04
N VAL A 171 -7.01 38.03 -16.85
CA VAL A 171 -7.75 39.12 -17.49
C VAL A 171 -8.34 40.05 -16.44
N VAL A 172 -8.98 39.50 -15.40
CA VAL A 172 -9.55 40.28 -14.29
C VAL A 172 -8.48 41.09 -13.54
N VAL A 173 -7.33 40.49 -13.25
CA VAL A 173 -6.20 41.18 -12.59
C VAL A 173 -5.65 42.31 -13.47
N ILE A 174 -5.50 42.09 -14.78
CA ILE A 174 -5.07 43.12 -15.74
C ILE A 174 -6.09 44.26 -15.81
N LEU A 175 -7.39 43.96 -15.90
CA LEU A 175 -8.47 44.95 -15.87
C LEU A 175 -8.46 45.77 -14.57
N ALA A 176 -8.25 45.14 -13.43
CA ALA A 176 -8.11 45.82 -12.15
C ALA A 176 -6.92 46.80 -12.15
N PHE A 177 -5.79 46.43 -12.75
CA PHE A 177 -4.64 47.34 -12.91
C PHE A 177 -4.95 48.53 -13.83
N VAL A 178 -5.68 48.30 -14.92
CA VAL A 178 -6.10 49.36 -15.85
C VAL A 178 -7.05 50.34 -15.17
N VAL A 179 -8.06 49.84 -14.45
CA VAL A 179 -9.03 50.65 -13.70
C VAL A 179 -8.31 51.47 -12.61
N ARG A 180 -7.38 50.86 -11.88
CA ARG A 180 -6.56 51.55 -10.87
C ARG A 180 -5.80 52.75 -11.46
N ASP A 181 -5.18 52.58 -12.62
CA ASP A 181 -4.38 53.63 -13.28
C ASP A 181 -5.27 54.68 -13.97
N ALA A 182 -6.47 54.29 -14.44
CA ALA A 182 -7.48 55.21 -14.94
C ALA A 182 -8.04 56.11 -13.83
N LEU A 183 -8.40 55.54 -12.67
CA LEU A 183 -8.86 56.29 -11.50
C LEU A 183 -7.78 57.27 -10.99
N ALA A 184 -6.51 56.86 -11.01
CA ALA A 184 -5.40 57.75 -10.67
C ALA A 184 -5.33 58.98 -11.59
N ARG A 185 -5.53 58.79 -12.91
CA ARG A 185 -5.54 59.88 -13.91
C ARG A 185 -6.76 60.79 -13.79
N ILE A 186 -7.95 60.23 -13.58
CA ILE A 186 -9.19 61.00 -13.35
C ILE A 186 -9.03 61.85 -12.08
N SER A 187 -8.50 61.26 -11.01
CA SER A 187 -8.26 61.98 -9.77
C SER A 187 -7.30 63.16 -9.95
N GLN A 188 -6.39 63.11 -10.94
CA GLN A 188 -5.46 64.18 -11.28
C GLN A 188 -6.12 65.38 -11.99
N ARG A 189 -7.19 65.16 -12.77
CA ARG A 189 -7.90 66.20 -13.52
C ARG A 189 -8.94 66.96 -12.71
N VAL A 190 -9.50 66.35 -11.67
CA VAL A 190 -10.50 67.01 -10.79
C VAL A 190 -9.79 67.84 -9.71
N ASN A 191 -10.22 69.09 -9.53
CA ASN A 191 -9.62 70.07 -8.62
C ASN A 191 -10.01 69.79 -7.14
N MET A 192 -9.50 68.70 -6.57
CA MET A 192 -9.78 68.26 -5.20
C MET A 192 -8.69 68.69 -4.22
N ARG A 193 -9.07 69.03 -2.97
CA ARG A 193 -8.13 69.26 -1.85
C ARG A 193 -7.18 68.07 -1.67
N ARG A 194 -5.89 68.37 -1.43
CA ARG A 194 -4.79 67.38 -1.33
C ARG A 194 -5.07 66.26 -0.31
N SER A 195 -5.71 66.57 0.82
CA SER A 195 -6.06 65.58 1.86
C SER A 195 -7.16 64.62 1.40
N THR A 196 -8.21 65.14 0.78
CA THR A 196 -9.34 64.38 0.23
C THR A 196 -8.88 63.47 -0.89
N ARG A 197 -8.04 63.96 -1.81
CA ARG A 197 -7.43 63.17 -2.88
C ARG A 197 -6.62 61.99 -2.33
N LYS A 198 -5.86 62.21 -1.25
CA LYS A 198 -5.01 61.19 -0.62
C LYS A 198 -5.84 60.10 0.07
N ARG A 199 -6.97 60.47 0.71
CA ARG A 199 -7.94 59.52 1.28
C ARG A 199 -8.65 58.72 0.20
N LEU A 200 -9.15 59.37 -0.85
CA LEU A 200 -9.87 58.72 -1.95
C LEU A 200 -8.99 57.69 -2.69
N MET A 201 -7.72 58.05 -2.95
CA MET A 201 -6.74 57.12 -3.52
C MET A 201 -6.34 55.97 -2.59
N GLY A 202 -6.44 56.17 -1.26
CA GLY A 202 -6.23 55.11 -0.28
C GLY A 202 -7.38 54.11 -0.28
N ILE A 203 -8.60 54.63 -0.27
CA ILE A 203 -9.85 53.83 -0.30
C ILE A 203 -9.95 53.05 -1.62
N GLY A 204 -9.69 53.68 -2.77
CA GLY A 204 -9.73 52.99 -4.06
C GLY A 204 -8.69 51.86 -4.17
N LYS A 205 -7.50 52.02 -3.57
CA LYS A 205 -6.48 50.97 -3.54
C LYS A 205 -6.85 49.81 -2.60
N LEU A 206 -7.47 50.13 -1.47
CA LEU A 206 -7.97 49.12 -0.54
C LEU A 206 -9.11 48.32 -1.18
N PHE A 207 -10.05 49.01 -1.84
CA PHE A 207 -11.18 48.39 -2.53
C PHE A 207 -10.72 47.47 -3.68
N LEU A 208 -9.80 47.93 -4.53
CA LEU A 208 -9.25 47.10 -5.62
C LEU A 208 -8.45 45.89 -5.09
N ALA A 209 -7.76 46.03 -3.96
CA ALA A 209 -7.06 44.92 -3.32
C ALA A 209 -8.04 43.90 -2.72
N LEU A 210 -9.09 44.36 -2.04
CA LEU A 210 -10.14 43.51 -1.48
C LEU A 210 -10.94 42.80 -2.57
N LEU A 211 -11.23 43.48 -3.69
CA LEU A 211 -11.91 42.88 -4.84
C LEU A 211 -11.05 41.78 -5.49
N ALA A 212 -9.75 42.01 -5.65
CA ALA A 212 -8.83 40.99 -6.17
C ALA A 212 -8.73 39.79 -5.23
N ILE A 213 -8.70 40.01 -3.91
CA ILE A 213 -8.72 38.95 -2.89
C ILE A 213 -10.04 38.18 -2.94
N ALA A 214 -11.19 38.87 -3.03
CA ALA A 214 -12.50 38.23 -3.08
C ALA A 214 -12.69 37.36 -4.33
N VAL A 215 -12.29 37.86 -5.51
CA VAL A 215 -12.30 37.09 -6.76
C VAL A 215 -11.38 35.88 -6.65
N PHE A 216 -10.20 36.03 -6.05
CA PHE A 216 -9.27 34.94 -5.83
C PHE A 216 -9.85 33.86 -4.89
N VAL A 217 -10.46 34.25 -3.77
CA VAL A 217 -11.09 33.33 -2.82
C VAL A 217 -12.22 32.53 -3.47
N GLU A 218 -13.07 33.17 -4.29
CA GLU A 218 -14.17 32.45 -4.96
C GLU A 218 -13.67 31.52 -6.07
N LEU A 219 -12.58 31.88 -6.75
CA LEU A 219 -11.87 31.01 -7.70
C LEU A 219 -11.31 29.77 -7.01
N VAL A 220 -10.62 29.94 -5.88
CA VAL A 220 -10.07 28.85 -5.06
C VAL A 220 -11.19 27.94 -4.56
N ARG A 221 -12.29 28.52 -4.06
CA ARG A 221 -13.45 27.75 -3.58
C ARG A 221 -14.05 26.86 -4.68
N ARG A 222 -14.22 27.39 -5.89
CA ARG A 222 -14.77 26.63 -7.02
C ARG A 222 -13.82 25.55 -7.53
N SER A 223 -12.52 25.84 -7.61
CA SER A 223 -11.52 24.84 -7.95
C SER A 223 -11.50 23.71 -6.91
N TYR A 224 -11.43 24.04 -5.62
CA TYR A 224 -11.49 23.06 -4.52
C TYR A 224 -12.73 22.16 -4.60
N LEU A 225 -13.91 22.72 -4.88
CA LEU A 225 -15.15 21.95 -5.00
C LEU A 225 -15.19 21.00 -6.21
N VAL A 226 -14.52 21.36 -7.32
CA VAL A 226 -14.40 20.49 -8.50
C VAL A 226 -13.37 19.36 -8.25
N PHE A 227 -12.31 19.63 -7.49
CA PHE A 227 -11.20 18.69 -7.25
C PHE A 227 -11.38 17.78 -6.04
N ALA A 228 -12.13 18.18 -5.01
CA ALA A 228 -12.50 17.30 -3.89
C ALA A 228 -13.27 16.05 -4.34
N ARG A 229 -13.78 16.03 -5.58
CA ARG A 229 -14.42 14.86 -6.21
C ARG A 229 -13.45 13.86 -6.87
N GLN A 230 -12.15 14.18 -6.99
CA GLN A 230 -11.15 13.36 -7.72
C GLN A 230 -10.13 12.62 -6.83
N GLY A 231 -10.32 12.61 -5.50
CA GLY A 231 -9.71 11.61 -4.60
C GLY A 231 -8.20 11.69 -4.29
N SER A 232 -7.37 12.50 -4.97
CA SER A 232 -5.92 12.53 -4.67
C SER A 232 -5.50 13.63 -3.66
N SER A 233 -4.99 13.21 -2.51
CA SER A 233 -4.59 14.09 -1.38
C SER A 233 -3.36 14.96 -1.68
N ASN A 234 -2.41 14.45 -2.46
CA ASN A 234 -1.17 15.16 -2.81
C ASN A 234 -1.38 16.32 -3.79
N ALA A 235 -2.36 16.21 -4.70
CA ALA A 235 -2.71 17.29 -5.63
C ALA A 235 -3.31 18.49 -4.89
N ASN A 236 -4.13 18.23 -3.87
CA ASN A 236 -4.78 19.27 -3.07
C ASN A 236 -3.76 20.13 -2.29
N ILE A 237 -2.72 19.51 -1.72
CA ILE A 237 -1.65 20.21 -1.00
C ILE A 237 -0.80 21.07 -1.95
N MET A 238 -0.48 20.56 -3.15
CA MET A 238 0.33 21.30 -4.12
C MET A 238 -0.43 22.48 -4.74
N ILE A 239 -1.73 22.30 -5.02
CA ILE A 239 -2.59 23.39 -5.50
C ILE A 239 -2.69 24.49 -4.43
N PHE A 240 -2.86 24.12 -3.15
CA PHE A 240 -2.87 25.08 -2.04
C PHE A 240 -1.56 25.89 -1.94
N LEU A 241 -0.40 25.25 -2.14
CA LEU A 241 0.90 25.94 -2.13
C LEU A 241 1.09 26.84 -3.36
N LEU A 242 0.64 26.43 -4.55
CA LEU A 242 0.64 27.25 -5.76
C LEU A 242 -0.29 28.46 -5.61
N GLU A 243 -1.44 28.28 -4.97
CA GLU A 243 -2.42 29.33 -4.66
C GLU A 243 -1.87 30.36 -3.68
N ILE A 244 -1.19 29.92 -2.61
CA ILE A 244 -0.49 30.82 -1.68
C ILE A 244 0.60 31.60 -2.42
N GLY A 245 1.38 30.92 -3.27
CA GLY A 245 2.41 31.57 -4.10
C GLY A 245 1.84 32.65 -5.01
N LEU A 246 0.70 32.37 -5.65
CA LEU A 246 -0.01 33.32 -6.52
C LEU A 246 -0.58 34.51 -5.75
N LEU A 247 -1.18 34.28 -4.57
CA LEU A 247 -1.70 35.33 -3.70
C LEU A 247 -0.57 36.27 -3.24
N VAL A 248 0.54 35.70 -2.76
CA VAL A 248 1.73 36.47 -2.33
C VAL A 248 2.26 37.31 -3.49
N LEU A 249 2.25 36.77 -4.71
CA LEU A 249 2.72 37.45 -5.91
C LEU A 249 1.77 38.57 -6.36
N VAL A 250 0.46 38.36 -6.32
CA VAL A 250 -0.57 39.38 -6.61
C VAL A 250 -0.51 40.52 -5.59
N VAL A 251 -0.40 40.20 -4.30
CA VAL A 251 -0.26 41.20 -3.22
C VAL A 251 1.06 41.97 -3.35
N SER A 252 2.15 41.29 -3.70
CA SER A 252 3.45 41.92 -3.96
C SER A 252 3.42 42.87 -5.16
N ALA A 253 2.75 42.48 -6.25
CA ALA A 253 2.58 43.29 -7.45
C ALA A 253 1.62 44.49 -7.25
N LEU A 254 0.63 44.35 -6.36
CA LEU A 254 -0.30 45.42 -5.99
C LEU A 254 0.30 46.43 -4.99
N ARG A 255 1.43 46.11 -4.35
CA ARG A 255 2.06 46.91 -3.29
C ARG A 255 2.58 48.26 -3.83
N SER A 256 2.24 49.35 -3.12
CA SER A 256 2.61 50.72 -3.51
C SER A 256 4.11 51.01 -3.31
N ASP A 257 4.70 51.87 -4.16
CA ASP A 257 6.13 52.30 -4.08
C ASP A 257 6.59 52.75 -2.68
N ARG A 258 5.68 53.22 -1.81
CA ARG A 258 5.97 53.61 -0.43
C ARG A 258 6.36 52.45 0.51
N PHE A 259 6.06 51.20 0.15
CA PHE A 259 6.36 50.01 0.98
C PHE A 259 7.52 49.17 0.44
N LYS A 260 8.25 49.66 -0.58
CA LYS A 260 9.39 48.97 -1.21
C LYS A 260 10.64 48.84 -0.32
N TRP A 261 10.68 49.54 0.82
CA TRP A 261 11.82 49.54 1.74
C TRP A 261 11.82 48.37 2.74
N ALA A 262 10.68 47.70 2.92
CA ALA A 262 10.68 46.38 3.53
C ALA A 262 11.06 45.37 2.45
N LYS A 263 12.37 45.25 2.17
CA LYS A 263 12.89 43.99 1.59
C LYS A 263 12.28 42.86 2.42
N PRO A 264 11.71 41.79 1.83
CA PRO A 264 11.27 40.67 2.63
C PRO A 264 12.51 40.14 3.34
N SER A 265 12.71 40.55 4.59
CA SER A 265 13.69 39.90 5.43
C SER A 265 13.17 38.48 5.59
N PHE A 266 14.07 37.52 5.68
CA PHE A 266 13.74 36.13 5.97
C PHE A 266 12.68 36.00 7.09
N LYS A 267 12.72 36.92 8.08
CA LYS A 267 11.75 37.09 9.16
C LYS A 267 10.32 37.42 8.70
N GLY A 268 10.12 38.21 7.66
CA GLY A 268 8.80 38.56 7.13
C GLY A 268 8.13 37.43 6.36
N VAL A 269 8.92 36.64 5.62
CA VAL A 269 8.44 35.41 4.96
C VAL A 269 8.13 34.35 6.01
N LEU A 270 9.01 34.18 7.01
CA LEU A 270 8.79 33.28 8.14
C LEU A 270 7.53 33.66 8.94
N LEU A 271 7.30 34.94 9.20
CA LEU A 271 6.11 35.43 9.89
C LEU A 271 4.83 35.19 9.07
N SER A 272 4.88 35.35 7.75
CA SER A 272 3.75 35.00 6.88
C SER A 272 3.47 33.49 6.89
N VAL A 273 4.51 32.64 6.88
CA VAL A 273 4.36 31.18 6.99
C VAL A 273 3.78 30.77 8.35
N VAL A 274 4.19 31.41 9.45
CA VAL A 274 3.67 31.15 10.80
C VAL A 274 2.22 31.60 10.95
N VAL A 275 1.86 32.78 10.42
CA VAL A 275 0.47 33.27 10.44
C VAL A 275 -0.43 32.39 9.58
N ILE A 276 0.06 31.91 8.44
CA ILE A 276 -0.67 30.97 7.58
C ILE A 276 -0.85 29.61 8.27
N ALA A 277 0.19 29.08 8.94
CA ALA A 277 0.08 27.85 9.72
C ALA A 277 -0.95 27.96 10.87
N LEU A 278 -1.01 29.13 11.53
CA LEU A 278 -2.00 29.43 12.57
C LEU A 278 -3.44 29.55 12.00
N VAL A 279 -3.60 30.13 10.82
CA VAL A 279 -4.90 30.23 10.13
C VAL A 279 -5.37 28.86 9.64
N CYS A 280 -4.48 28.00 9.15
CA CYS A 280 -4.80 26.61 8.82
C CYS A 280 -5.26 25.84 10.06
N ALA A 281 -4.53 25.97 11.19
CA ALA A 281 -4.91 25.33 12.45
C ALA A 281 -6.27 25.79 12.98
N PHE A 282 -6.63 27.07 12.81
CA PHE A 282 -7.94 27.61 13.22
C PHE A 282 -9.09 27.27 12.27
N ALA A 283 -8.81 26.99 11.00
CA ALA A 283 -9.81 26.62 9.99
C ALA A 283 -10.09 25.11 9.92
N GLY A 284 -9.54 24.30 10.85
CA GLY A 284 -9.68 22.85 10.86
C GLY A 284 -8.83 22.12 9.81
N VAL A 285 -7.92 22.83 9.14
CA VAL A 285 -6.91 22.22 8.27
C VAL A 285 -5.77 21.77 9.17
N GLN A 286 -5.70 20.47 9.47
CA GLN A 286 -4.67 19.94 10.37
C GLN A 286 -3.27 20.36 9.90
N PRO A 287 -2.45 20.99 10.77
CA PRO A 287 -1.12 21.44 10.39
C PRO A 287 -0.20 20.25 10.09
N LEU A 288 0.79 20.49 9.22
CA LEU A 288 1.92 19.61 8.84
C LEU A 288 2.74 19.03 10.03
N THR A 289 2.36 19.28 11.28
CA THR A 289 2.94 18.64 12.46
C THR A 289 2.48 17.19 12.64
N SER A 290 1.45 16.73 11.92
CA SER A 290 1.09 15.29 11.84
C SER A 290 2.01 14.44 10.96
N TYR A 291 3.08 15.02 10.39
CA TYR A 291 3.98 14.32 9.48
C TYR A 291 5.45 14.34 9.93
N LYS A 292 5.70 14.51 11.23
CA LYS A 292 7.07 14.48 11.79
C LYS A 292 7.53 13.10 12.28
N ASP A 293 6.63 12.12 12.31
CA ASP A 293 6.91 10.76 12.85
C ASP A 293 6.79 9.65 11.80
N THR A 294 7.23 9.90 10.56
CA THR A 294 7.66 8.81 9.67
C THR A 294 9.17 8.70 9.74
N THR A 295 9.60 7.69 10.49
CA THR A 295 10.97 7.33 10.81
C THR A 295 11.81 7.06 9.56
N ILE A 296 12.98 7.69 9.49
CA ILE A 296 14.12 7.11 8.77
C ILE A 296 14.61 5.96 9.64
N ASP A 297 14.22 4.75 9.27
CA ASP A 297 14.72 3.52 9.86
C ASP A 297 16.03 3.16 9.17
N LEU A 298 17.17 3.42 9.84
CA LEU A 298 18.44 2.78 9.50
C LEU A 298 19.35 2.72 10.74
N VAL A 299 19.20 1.58 11.43
CA VAL A 299 20.25 0.81 12.11
C VAL A 299 20.83 1.37 13.41
N GLY A 300 20.53 0.68 14.52
CA GLY A 300 21.45 0.58 15.67
C GLY A 300 20.79 0.48 17.05
N LYS A 301 20.55 -0.76 17.49
CA LYS A 301 20.33 -1.27 18.86
C LYS A 301 20.30 -0.27 20.04
N GLY A 302 19.17 -0.29 20.77
CA GLY A 302 19.10 -0.23 22.24
C GLY A 302 19.14 1.15 22.90
N TRP A 303 18.04 1.53 23.56
CA TRP A 303 17.89 1.62 25.02
C TRP A 303 16.52 2.24 25.32
N GLN A 304 15.71 1.51 26.08
CA GLN A 304 14.40 1.93 26.58
C GLN A 304 14.57 3.04 27.65
N PHE A 305 13.70 4.05 27.61
CA PHE A 305 13.11 4.59 28.83
C PHE A 305 11.62 4.87 28.60
N ILE A 306 10.83 4.24 29.45
CA ILE A 306 9.39 4.24 29.51
C ILE A 306 8.90 5.60 30.00
N THR A 307 8.06 6.26 29.19
CA THR A 307 6.91 7.02 29.70
C THR A 307 5.69 6.61 28.90
N SER A 308 4.97 5.66 29.49
CA SER A 308 3.64 5.18 29.15
C SER A 308 2.65 6.32 28.89
N HIS A 309 2.09 6.39 27.68
CA HIS A 309 0.65 6.33 27.39
C HIS A 309 0.43 6.25 25.87
N VAL A 310 -0.10 5.08 25.45
CA VAL A 310 -0.69 4.70 24.15
C VAL A 310 0.28 4.63 22.96
N ALA A 311 1.01 3.51 22.90
CA ALA A 311 1.56 2.97 21.66
C ALA A 311 0.47 2.14 20.97
N GLY A 312 -0.25 2.76 20.04
CA GLY A 312 -1.07 2.07 19.04
C GLY A 312 -0.69 2.62 17.68
N GLY A 313 -0.47 1.75 16.69
CA GLY A 313 -0.36 2.22 15.32
C GLY A 313 -1.59 3.05 14.94
N THR A 314 -1.48 3.89 13.91
CA THR A 314 -2.70 4.48 13.34
C THR A 314 -3.61 3.37 12.83
N VAL A 315 -4.92 3.60 12.79
CA VAL A 315 -5.90 2.66 12.18
C VAL A 315 -5.43 2.21 10.79
N ALA A 316 -4.93 3.14 9.97
CA ALA A 316 -4.39 2.83 8.65
C ALA A 316 -3.19 1.87 8.69
N SER A 317 -2.31 2.01 9.69
CA SER A 317 -1.16 1.10 9.86
C SER A 317 -1.58 -0.28 10.36
N ALA A 318 -2.62 -0.38 11.18
CA ALA A 318 -3.16 -1.66 11.64
C ALA A 318 -3.81 -2.40 10.46
N VAL A 319 -4.66 -1.70 9.70
CA VAL A 319 -5.34 -2.23 8.51
C VAL A 319 -4.33 -2.71 7.47
N ALA A 320 -3.30 -1.93 7.17
CA ALA A 320 -2.29 -2.29 6.16
C ALA A 320 -1.50 -3.58 6.48
N LYS A 321 -1.53 -4.06 7.73
CA LYS A 321 -0.91 -5.34 8.10
C LYS A 321 -1.83 -6.53 7.86
N ALA A 322 -3.14 -6.35 8.08
CA ALA A 322 -4.11 -7.45 8.02
C ALA A 322 -4.83 -7.53 6.66
N GLU A 323 -5.15 -6.40 6.04
CA GLU A 323 -5.95 -6.30 4.81
C GLU A 323 -5.49 -7.21 3.67
N PRO A 324 -4.17 -7.35 3.37
CA PRO A 324 -3.74 -8.22 2.28
C PRO A 324 -4.11 -9.69 2.48
N ALA A 325 -4.27 -10.13 3.74
CA ALA A 325 -4.63 -11.49 4.12
C ALA A 325 -6.14 -11.69 4.30
N VAL A 326 -6.96 -10.64 4.15
CA VAL A 326 -8.42 -10.75 4.19
C VAL A 326 -8.94 -11.08 2.80
N VAL A 327 -9.77 -12.11 2.73
CA VAL A 327 -10.30 -12.65 1.47
C VAL A 327 -11.82 -12.68 1.49
N ARG A 328 -12.42 -12.61 0.31
CA ARG A 328 -13.86 -12.84 0.15
C ARG A 328 -14.09 -14.33 -0.05
N VAL A 329 -15.06 -14.88 0.66
CA VAL A 329 -15.46 -16.29 0.56
C VAL A 329 -16.80 -16.34 -0.14
N GLU A 330 -16.85 -16.96 -1.30
CA GLU A 330 -18.05 -17.06 -2.13
C GLU A 330 -18.46 -18.53 -2.29
N THR A 331 -19.70 -18.84 -1.90
CA THR A 331 -20.32 -20.14 -2.13
C THR A 331 -21.51 -19.98 -3.06
N THR A 332 -22.19 -21.08 -3.39
CA THR A 332 -23.44 -21.04 -4.16
C THR A 332 -24.56 -20.30 -3.43
N ASP A 333 -24.53 -20.30 -2.10
CA ASP A 333 -25.66 -19.90 -1.26
C ASP A 333 -25.34 -18.67 -0.38
N ALA A 334 -24.07 -18.36 -0.17
CA ALA A 334 -23.63 -17.30 0.74
C ALA A 334 -22.37 -16.56 0.23
N ILE A 335 -22.21 -15.34 0.74
CA ILE A 335 -20.98 -14.54 0.57
C ILE A 335 -20.56 -14.06 1.95
N GLY A 336 -19.30 -14.29 2.30
CA GLY A 336 -18.69 -13.89 3.56
C GLY A 336 -17.27 -13.38 3.36
N SER A 337 -16.56 -13.27 4.48
CA SER A 337 -15.15 -12.93 4.55
C SER A 337 -14.37 -14.09 5.16
N GLY A 338 -13.07 -14.10 4.94
CA GLY A 338 -12.15 -15.01 5.60
C GLY A 338 -10.80 -14.34 5.79
N MET A 339 -9.91 -15.02 6.49
CA MET A 339 -8.54 -14.57 6.68
C MET A 339 -7.55 -15.72 6.48
N ILE A 340 -6.46 -15.46 5.77
CA ILE A 340 -5.37 -16.43 5.62
C ILE A 340 -4.58 -16.48 6.93
N VAL A 341 -4.65 -17.61 7.63
CA VAL A 341 -4.01 -17.79 8.96
C VAL A 341 -2.64 -18.46 8.87
N ASP A 342 -2.37 -19.19 7.79
CA ASP A 342 -1.09 -19.86 7.57
C ASP A 342 -0.63 -19.78 6.11
N LYS A 343 0.69 -19.78 5.91
CA LYS A 343 1.33 -19.61 4.59
C LYS A 343 1.08 -20.77 3.64
N SER A 344 0.72 -21.93 4.18
CA SER A 344 0.33 -23.12 3.40
C SER A 344 -1.07 -22.98 2.79
N GLY A 345 -1.80 -21.90 3.10
CA GLY A 345 -3.08 -21.58 2.48
C GLY A 345 -4.30 -21.99 3.29
N TYR A 346 -4.18 -22.04 4.62
CA TYR A 346 -5.35 -22.20 5.49
C TYR A 346 -6.09 -20.87 5.64
N VAL A 347 -7.40 -20.90 5.40
CA VAL A 347 -8.32 -19.77 5.46
C VAL A 347 -9.31 -20.03 6.59
N LEU A 348 -9.36 -19.13 7.57
CA LEU A 348 -10.37 -19.17 8.63
C LEU A 348 -11.59 -18.33 8.23
N THR A 349 -12.79 -18.87 8.43
CA THR A 349 -14.08 -18.18 8.22
C THR A 349 -15.12 -18.70 9.22
N CYS A 350 -16.37 -18.24 9.10
CA CYS A 350 -17.50 -18.76 9.89
C CYS A 350 -18.11 -20.00 9.22
N ASN A 351 -18.58 -20.97 10.03
CA ASN A 351 -19.22 -22.18 9.52
C ASN A 351 -20.46 -21.85 8.67
N HIS A 352 -21.32 -20.95 9.12
CA HIS A 352 -22.55 -20.59 8.39
C HIS A 352 -22.30 -20.01 6.98
N VAL A 353 -21.07 -19.57 6.67
CA VAL A 353 -20.69 -19.12 5.32
C VAL A 353 -20.53 -20.31 4.36
N VAL A 354 -20.16 -21.49 4.89
CA VAL A 354 -19.78 -22.70 4.13
C VAL A 354 -20.55 -23.97 4.53
N ASP A 355 -21.58 -23.84 5.36
CA ASP A 355 -22.30 -24.93 6.05
C ASP A 355 -22.85 -26.04 5.14
N ASN A 356 -23.10 -25.74 3.86
CA ASN A 356 -23.72 -26.69 2.91
C ASN A 356 -22.89 -26.95 1.66
N VAL A 357 -21.60 -26.61 1.66
CA VAL A 357 -20.72 -26.77 0.49
C VAL A 357 -19.37 -27.33 0.87
N GLU A 358 -18.82 -28.22 0.05
CA GLU A 358 -17.47 -28.76 0.26
C GLU A 358 -16.34 -27.86 -0.23
N TRP A 359 -16.69 -26.83 -1.01
CA TRP A 359 -15.73 -25.89 -1.55
C TRP A 359 -16.33 -24.50 -1.71
N ALA A 360 -15.46 -23.49 -1.66
CA ALA A 360 -15.78 -22.09 -1.87
C ALA A 360 -14.77 -21.44 -2.81
N THR A 361 -15.18 -20.37 -3.49
CA THR A 361 -14.25 -19.51 -4.23
C THR A 361 -13.68 -18.47 -3.28
N ILE A 362 -12.35 -18.45 -3.17
CA ILE A 362 -11.58 -17.52 -2.33
C ILE A 362 -11.01 -16.41 -3.20
N VAL A 363 -11.48 -15.18 -2.99
CA VAL A 363 -11.11 -14.01 -3.81
C VAL A 363 -10.26 -13.04 -2.98
N PHE A 364 -9.04 -12.79 -3.45
CA PHE A 364 -8.10 -11.84 -2.84
C PHE A 364 -8.41 -10.40 -3.29
N THR A 365 -7.91 -9.42 -2.53
CA THR A 365 -8.03 -7.98 -2.88
C THR A 365 -7.34 -7.62 -4.19
N SER A 366 -6.35 -8.42 -4.62
CA SER A 366 -5.71 -8.32 -5.94
C SER A 366 -6.62 -8.75 -7.10
N GLY A 367 -7.76 -9.39 -6.82
CA GLY A 367 -8.65 -10.03 -7.78
C GLY A 367 -8.29 -11.47 -8.11
N GLN A 368 -7.21 -12.01 -7.52
CA GLN A 368 -6.84 -13.42 -7.70
C GLN A 368 -7.85 -14.34 -7.01
N GLN A 369 -8.16 -15.47 -7.65
CA GLN A 369 -9.14 -16.43 -7.18
C GLN A 369 -8.52 -17.81 -7.03
N TYR A 370 -8.94 -18.51 -5.97
CA TYR A 370 -8.58 -19.90 -5.71
C TYR A 370 -9.82 -20.69 -5.32
N VAL A 371 -9.85 -21.99 -5.61
CA VAL A 371 -10.80 -22.91 -5.00
C VAL A 371 -10.27 -23.27 -3.62
N GLY A 372 -11.07 -23.03 -2.59
CA GLY A 372 -10.80 -23.47 -1.22
C GLY A 372 -11.69 -24.66 -0.87
N THR A 373 -11.09 -25.80 -0.52
CA THR A 373 -11.81 -26.97 -0.02
C THR A 373 -12.03 -26.80 1.47
N VAL A 374 -13.21 -27.11 1.98
CA VAL A 374 -13.47 -27.09 3.43
C VAL A 374 -12.78 -28.30 4.06
N VAL A 375 -11.88 -28.06 5.01
CA VAL A 375 -11.12 -29.14 5.68
C VAL A 375 -11.71 -29.52 7.03
N GLU A 376 -12.30 -28.55 7.74
CA GLU A 376 -12.88 -28.80 9.06
C GLU A 376 -13.96 -27.76 9.37
N ARG A 377 -14.99 -28.19 10.11
CA ARG A 377 -16.12 -27.36 10.53
C ARG A 377 -16.41 -27.59 12.01
N GLU A 378 -16.80 -26.52 12.69
CA GLU A 378 -17.30 -26.60 14.05
C GLU A 378 -18.57 -25.76 14.21
N GLU A 379 -19.71 -26.45 14.16
CA GLU A 379 -21.03 -25.83 14.24
C GLU A 379 -21.26 -25.07 15.56
N THR A 380 -20.72 -25.58 16.68
CA THR A 380 -20.92 -25.00 18.02
C THR A 380 -20.29 -23.62 18.16
N ARG A 381 -19.06 -23.45 17.67
CA ARG A 381 -18.32 -22.18 17.67
C ARG A 381 -18.53 -21.35 16.40
N ASP A 382 -19.28 -21.88 15.42
CA ASP A 382 -19.49 -21.29 14.10
C ASP A 382 -18.17 -21.00 13.37
N LEU A 383 -17.26 -21.97 13.34
CA LEU A 383 -15.94 -21.86 12.71
C LEU A 383 -15.78 -22.85 11.56
N ALA A 384 -15.09 -22.44 10.51
CA ALA A 384 -14.65 -23.33 9.45
C ALA A 384 -13.26 -22.98 8.96
N ILE A 385 -12.49 -24.00 8.59
CA ILE A 385 -11.19 -23.86 7.95
C ILE A 385 -11.30 -24.37 6.52
N LEU A 386 -10.80 -23.58 5.58
CA LEU A 386 -10.65 -23.97 4.19
C LEU A 386 -9.18 -24.04 3.82
N LYS A 387 -8.85 -24.90 2.86
CA LYS A 387 -7.50 -25.03 2.31
C LYS A 387 -7.48 -24.62 0.84
N ILE A 388 -6.60 -23.67 0.51
CA ILE A 388 -6.28 -23.32 -0.87
C ILE A 388 -4.92 -23.88 -1.28
N THR A 389 -4.79 -24.22 -2.56
CA THR A 389 -3.52 -24.63 -3.17
C THR A 389 -2.98 -23.50 -4.03
N ALA A 390 -1.99 -22.78 -3.51
CA ALA A 390 -1.42 -21.60 -4.15
C ALA A 390 -0.07 -21.84 -4.87
N GLY A 391 0.43 -23.09 -4.88
CA GLY A 391 1.73 -23.43 -5.46
C GLY A 391 2.87 -22.68 -4.78
N GLU A 392 3.76 -22.07 -5.56
CA GLU A 392 4.90 -21.28 -5.06
C GLU A 392 4.53 -19.84 -4.66
N ALA A 393 3.25 -19.44 -4.72
CA ALA A 393 2.85 -18.08 -4.40
C ALA A 393 3.00 -17.77 -2.90
N HIS A 394 3.61 -16.62 -2.58
CA HIS A 394 3.68 -16.14 -1.20
C HIS A 394 2.33 -15.57 -0.76
N LEU A 395 1.60 -16.34 0.04
CA LEU A 395 0.34 -15.90 0.63
C LEU A 395 0.57 -14.93 1.79
N PRO A 396 -0.10 -13.76 1.81
CA PRO A 396 -0.14 -12.90 2.99
C PRO A 396 -0.88 -13.63 4.12
N THR A 397 -0.47 -13.40 5.37
CA THR A 397 -1.07 -14.03 6.55
C THR A 397 -1.39 -12.98 7.60
N VAL A 398 -2.49 -13.20 8.34
CA VAL A 398 -2.79 -12.40 9.52
C VAL A 398 -1.90 -12.80 10.69
N THR A 399 -1.69 -11.89 11.65
CA THR A 399 -1.05 -12.21 12.93
C THR A 399 -2.13 -12.41 13.98
N LEU A 400 -2.20 -13.60 14.59
CA LEU A 400 -3.14 -13.87 15.67
C LEU A 400 -2.66 -13.23 16.97
N GLY A 401 -3.51 -12.40 17.58
CA GLY A 401 -3.28 -11.75 18.86
C GLY A 401 -3.81 -12.59 20.03
N SER A 402 -4.35 -11.92 21.04
CA SER A 402 -5.07 -12.55 22.15
C SER A 402 -6.26 -11.68 22.54
N SER A 403 -7.41 -12.30 22.71
CA SER A 403 -8.63 -11.68 23.23
C SER A 403 -8.60 -11.52 24.75
N ALA A 404 -7.89 -12.41 25.47
CA ALA A 404 -7.72 -12.32 26.92
C ALA A 404 -6.94 -11.08 27.39
N GLY A 405 -6.16 -10.46 26.49
CA GLY A 405 -5.42 -9.23 26.75
C GLY A 405 -6.17 -7.94 26.42
N LEU A 406 -7.42 -8.02 25.95
CA LEU A 406 -8.23 -6.85 25.61
C LEU A 406 -8.97 -6.29 26.83
N ASP A 407 -9.09 -4.97 26.89
CA ASP A 407 -9.92 -4.27 27.87
C ASP A 407 -11.17 -3.65 27.21
N ILE A 408 -12.27 -3.55 27.97
CA ILE A 408 -13.46 -2.81 27.53
C ILE A 408 -13.08 -1.34 27.27
N GLY A 409 -13.46 -0.83 26.10
CA GLY A 409 -13.14 0.51 25.62
C GLY A 409 -11.90 0.58 24.72
N GLU A 410 -11.15 -0.51 24.54
CA GLU A 410 -10.06 -0.55 23.57
C GLU A 410 -10.57 -0.49 22.13
N ASP A 411 -9.80 0.18 21.27
CA ASP A 411 -10.11 0.29 19.85
C ASP A 411 -9.97 -1.05 19.14
N VAL A 412 -10.99 -1.41 18.37
CA VAL A 412 -10.99 -2.56 17.47
C VAL A 412 -11.47 -2.16 16.09
N ILE A 413 -10.98 -2.88 15.08
CA ILE A 413 -11.24 -2.59 13.68
C ILE A 413 -11.73 -3.88 13.01
N ALA A 414 -12.94 -3.87 12.45
CA ALA A 414 -13.44 -4.99 11.64
C ALA A 414 -13.07 -4.74 10.18
N ILE A 415 -12.57 -5.78 9.51
CA ILE A 415 -12.20 -5.78 8.10
C ILE A 415 -12.95 -6.90 7.39
N GLY A 416 -13.65 -6.60 6.31
CA GLY A 416 -14.39 -7.62 5.55
C GLY A 416 -15.13 -7.08 4.34
N TYR A 417 -15.77 -7.97 3.60
CA TYR A 417 -16.51 -7.69 2.36
C TYR A 417 -17.99 -7.44 2.65
N SER A 418 -18.28 -6.33 3.32
CA SER A 418 -19.65 -5.90 3.62
C SER A 418 -20.55 -5.92 2.38
N LEU A 419 -21.71 -6.57 2.51
CA LEU A 419 -22.73 -6.78 1.49
C LEU A 419 -22.24 -7.52 0.24
N GLY A 420 -21.09 -8.19 0.31
CA GLY A 420 -20.48 -8.89 -0.83
C GLY A 420 -20.07 -7.95 -1.97
N LEU A 421 -19.90 -6.65 -1.70
CA LEU A 421 -19.54 -5.66 -2.71
C LEU A 421 -18.22 -6.04 -3.39
N GLU A 422 -18.17 -5.87 -4.70
CA GLU A 422 -16.94 -6.01 -5.48
C GLU A 422 -15.97 -4.87 -5.19
N GLY A 423 -14.67 -5.18 -5.17
CA GLY A 423 -13.60 -4.21 -5.00
C GLY A 423 -12.88 -4.32 -3.65
N GLU A 424 -12.66 -3.17 -3.02
CA GLU A 424 -11.86 -3.04 -1.80
C GLU A 424 -12.58 -3.56 -0.56
N VAL A 425 -11.83 -4.00 0.44
CA VAL A 425 -12.37 -4.38 1.75
C VAL A 425 -13.06 -3.18 2.43
N THR A 426 -14.13 -3.46 3.16
CA THR A 426 -14.75 -2.49 4.07
C THR A 426 -14.03 -2.53 5.42
N VAL A 427 -13.70 -1.35 5.94
CA VAL A 427 -13.05 -1.18 7.25
C VAL A 427 -13.97 -0.37 8.15
N SER A 428 -14.33 -0.91 9.30
CA SER A 428 -15.11 -0.23 10.33
C SER A 428 -14.35 -0.22 11.66
N ARG A 429 -14.33 0.93 12.34
CA ARG A 429 -13.71 1.07 13.66
C ARG A 429 -14.79 1.17 14.72
N GLY A 430 -14.55 0.53 15.84
CA GLY A 430 -15.31 0.66 17.07
C GLY A 430 -14.43 0.41 18.27
N ILE A 431 -15.05 0.02 19.37
CA ILE A 431 -14.41 -0.39 20.61
C ILE A 431 -14.87 -1.77 21.05
N VAL A 432 -14.13 -2.37 21.97
CA VAL A 432 -14.64 -3.48 22.78
C VAL A 432 -15.72 -2.94 23.71
N SER A 433 -16.97 -3.29 23.45
CA SER A 433 -18.13 -2.84 24.23
C SER A 433 -18.36 -3.72 25.46
N ALA A 434 -18.14 -5.04 25.34
CA ALA A 434 -18.25 -6.01 26.42
C ALA A 434 -17.67 -7.38 25.98
N PHE A 435 -17.39 -8.25 26.94
CA PHE A 435 -17.20 -9.69 26.70
C PHE A 435 -18.47 -10.44 27.07
N ARG A 436 -18.86 -11.43 26.27
CA ARG A 436 -20.07 -12.24 26.47
C ARG A 436 -19.72 -13.70 26.28
N ASN A 437 -20.29 -14.56 27.10
CA ASN A 437 -20.29 -16.01 26.84
C ASN A 437 -21.73 -16.37 26.46
N ILE A 438 -21.92 -16.92 25.26
CA ILE A 438 -23.23 -17.31 24.71
C ILE A 438 -23.07 -18.73 24.18
N ASP A 439 -23.87 -19.65 24.69
CA ASP A 439 -23.84 -21.07 24.30
C ASP A 439 -22.43 -21.68 24.32
N GLU A 440 -21.68 -21.39 25.39
CA GLU A 440 -20.30 -21.84 25.64
C GLU A 440 -19.22 -21.22 24.72
N VAL A 441 -19.59 -20.29 23.84
CA VAL A 441 -18.66 -19.54 22.98
C VAL A 441 -18.37 -18.16 23.57
N ASP A 442 -17.09 -17.80 23.60
CA ASP A 442 -16.66 -16.48 24.05
C ASP A 442 -16.72 -15.46 22.90
N TYR A 443 -17.50 -14.40 23.09
CA TYR A 443 -17.69 -13.31 22.14
C TYR A 443 -17.16 -11.98 22.66
N ILE A 444 -16.56 -11.22 21.73
CA ILE A 444 -16.28 -9.80 21.86
C ILE A 444 -17.48 -9.04 21.29
N GLN A 445 -18.21 -8.34 22.16
CA GLN A 445 -19.22 -7.39 21.73
C GLN A 445 -18.53 -6.09 21.30
N THR A 446 -18.86 -5.56 20.13
CA THR A 446 -18.28 -4.32 19.58
C THR A 446 -19.33 -3.44 18.91
N ASP A 447 -19.10 -2.12 18.93
CA ASP A 447 -19.86 -1.14 18.14
C ASP A 447 -19.26 -0.90 16.74
N ALA A 448 -18.15 -1.55 16.39
CA ALA A 448 -17.63 -1.57 15.02
C ALA A 448 -18.69 -2.14 14.08
N ALA A 449 -18.98 -1.45 12.98
CA ALA A 449 -20.07 -1.85 12.09
C ALA A 449 -19.81 -3.24 11.48
N ILE A 450 -20.66 -4.22 11.79
CA ILE A 450 -20.69 -5.55 11.17
C ILE A 450 -21.97 -5.67 10.35
N ASN A 451 -21.84 -6.02 9.07
CA ASN A 451 -22.95 -6.21 8.15
C ASN A 451 -22.84 -7.59 7.49
N PRO A 452 -23.92 -8.13 6.91
CA PRO A 452 -23.84 -9.34 6.09
C PRO A 452 -22.66 -9.25 5.12
N GLY A 453 -21.87 -10.32 5.00
CA GLY A 453 -20.62 -10.34 4.21
C GLY A 453 -19.34 -10.07 5.02
N ASN A 454 -19.41 -9.48 6.22
CA ASN A 454 -18.25 -9.37 7.12
C ASN A 454 -17.97 -10.67 7.89
N SER A 455 -18.96 -11.56 8.01
CA SER A 455 -18.85 -12.81 8.77
C SER A 455 -17.65 -13.63 8.29
N GLY A 456 -16.83 -14.09 9.24
CA GLY A 456 -15.54 -14.77 9.02
C GLY A 456 -14.34 -13.84 8.84
N GLY A 457 -14.55 -12.52 8.70
CA GLY A 457 -13.47 -11.53 8.60
C GLY A 457 -12.85 -11.17 9.96
N PRO A 458 -11.61 -10.63 10.01
CA PRO A 458 -10.95 -10.35 11.27
C PRO A 458 -11.46 -9.08 11.95
N LEU A 459 -11.58 -9.16 13.28
CA LEU A 459 -11.59 -8.03 14.20
C LEU A 459 -10.15 -7.86 14.75
N ILE A 460 -9.49 -6.75 14.46
CA ILE A 460 -8.09 -6.49 14.83
C ILE A 460 -7.92 -5.39 15.88
N ASP A 461 -6.86 -5.46 16.67
CA ASP A 461 -6.42 -4.37 17.55
C ASP A 461 -5.60 -3.29 16.79
N LEU A 462 -5.17 -2.23 17.48
CA LEU A 462 -4.33 -1.17 16.89
C LEU A 462 -2.90 -1.62 16.52
N LYS A 463 -2.48 -2.82 16.91
CA LYS A 463 -1.22 -3.42 16.45
C LYS A 463 -1.39 -4.14 15.11
N GLY A 464 -2.63 -4.39 14.69
CA GLY A 464 -2.98 -5.20 13.52
C GLY A 464 -3.04 -6.70 13.83
N GLU A 465 -3.15 -7.07 15.10
CA GLU A 465 -3.28 -8.45 15.55
C GLU A 465 -4.77 -8.82 15.60
N VAL A 466 -5.14 -9.99 15.10
CA VAL A 466 -6.52 -10.50 15.13
C VAL A 466 -6.87 -10.84 16.57
N VAL A 467 -7.92 -10.21 17.09
CA VAL A 467 -8.44 -10.42 18.44
C VAL A 467 -9.83 -11.05 18.43
N GLY A 468 -10.52 -11.06 17.29
CA GLY A 468 -11.74 -11.84 17.10
C GLY A 468 -12.09 -12.06 15.63
N ILE A 469 -13.16 -12.81 15.40
CA ILE A 469 -13.68 -13.19 14.08
C ILE A 469 -15.09 -12.64 13.98
N ALA A 470 -15.34 -11.67 13.10
CA ALA A 470 -16.65 -11.07 12.93
C ALA A 470 -17.69 -12.14 12.60
N ASP A 471 -18.82 -12.16 13.31
CA ASP A 471 -19.77 -13.26 13.21
C ASP A 471 -21.19 -12.74 12.93
N PHE A 472 -21.90 -12.25 13.95
CA PHE A 472 -23.28 -11.78 13.82
C PHE A 472 -23.52 -10.38 14.41
N LYS A 473 -24.72 -9.86 14.15
CA LYS A 473 -25.27 -8.66 14.79
C LYS A 473 -26.73 -8.86 15.18
N PHE A 474 -27.15 -8.20 16.26
CA PHE A 474 -28.58 -8.08 16.53
C PHE A 474 -29.21 -7.01 15.64
N VAL A 475 -30.29 -7.36 14.93
CA VAL A 475 -31.00 -6.47 14.02
C VAL A 475 -32.39 -6.19 14.57
N SER A 476 -32.66 -4.95 14.99
CA SER A 476 -34.01 -4.43 15.24
C SER A 476 -34.04 -2.91 15.05
N GLU A 477 -35.21 -2.31 14.83
CA GLU A 477 -35.35 -0.84 14.68
C GLU A 477 -34.81 -0.04 15.88
N ALA A 478 -34.69 -0.67 17.05
CA ALA A 478 -34.25 -0.03 18.29
C ALA A 478 -32.81 -0.39 18.71
N ILE A 479 -32.09 -1.21 17.92
CA ILE A 479 -30.74 -1.69 18.25
C ILE A 479 -29.75 -1.22 17.19
N GLU A 480 -28.78 -0.39 17.61
CA GLU A 480 -27.65 0.06 16.80
C GLU A 480 -26.34 -0.25 17.56
N GLY A 481 -25.30 -0.67 16.83
CA GLY A 481 -23.97 -0.88 17.40
C GLY A 481 -23.83 -2.10 18.34
N MET A 482 -24.69 -3.11 18.20
CA MET A 482 -24.61 -4.35 18.95
C MET A 482 -24.18 -5.50 18.04
N ASN A 483 -22.87 -5.63 17.87
CA ASN A 483 -22.25 -6.61 17.00
C ASN A 483 -21.34 -7.53 17.80
N PHE A 484 -21.09 -8.74 17.29
CA PHE A 484 -20.34 -9.79 17.98
C PHE A 484 -19.29 -10.38 17.07
N ALA A 485 -18.14 -10.68 17.68
CA ALA A 485 -17.05 -11.42 17.06
C ALA A 485 -16.64 -12.55 17.99
N ILE A 486 -16.42 -13.75 17.46
CA ILE A 486 -15.88 -14.89 18.22
C ILE A 486 -14.49 -14.50 18.70
N ALA A 487 -14.20 -14.66 19.98
CA ALA A 487 -12.91 -14.31 20.57
C ALA A 487 -11.79 -15.17 19.97
N ILE A 488 -10.66 -14.56 19.57
CA ILE A 488 -9.64 -15.31 18.84
C ILE A 488 -9.02 -16.45 19.67
N ASP A 489 -8.94 -16.28 20.98
CA ASP A 489 -8.39 -17.33 21.86
C ASP A 489 -9.29 -18.58 21.87
N ASP A 490 -10.59 -18.42 21.61
CA ASP A 490 -11.56 -19.51 21.51
C ASP A 490 -11.38 -20.30 20.20
N ALA A 491 -10.91 -19.66 19.12
CA ALA A 491 -10.65 -20.32 17.84
C ALA A 491 -9.26 -20.98 17.72
N LYS A 492 -8.32 -20.69 18.64
CA LYS A 492 -6.92 -21.15 18.52
C LYS A 492 -6.77 -22.66 18.63
N SER A 493 -7.52 -23.30 19.52
CA SER A 493 -7.47 -24.75 19.71
C SER A 493 -7.92 -25.47 18.45
N PHE A 494 -9.03 -25.04 17.87
CA PHE A 494 -9.58 -25.52 16.60
C PHE A 494 -8.55 -25.37 15.46
N LEU A 495 -8.00 -24.18 15.28
CA LEU A 495 -6.94 -23.92 14.30
C LEU A 495 -5.73 -24.85 14.47
N THR A 496 -5.23 -24.98 15.70
CA THR A 496 -4.03 -25.76 15.98
C THR A 496 -4.28 -27.24 15.74
N SER A 497 -5.40 -27.79 16.22
CA SER A 497 -5.73 -29.21 16.02
C SER A 497 -5.86 -29.55 14.54
N THR A 498 -6.56 -28.72 13.77
CA THR A 498 -6.79 -28.97 12.35
C THR A 498 -5.52 -28.83 11.52
N ILE A 499 -4.71 -27.78 11.75
CA ILE A 499 -3.47 -27.60 10.98
C ILE A 499 -2.50 -28.74 11.29
N THR A 500 -2.35 -29.13 12.56
CA THR A 500 -1.46 -30.24 12.94
C THR A 500 -1.95 -31.58 12.39
N SER A 501 -3.25 -31.86 12.39
CA SER A 501 -3.78 -33.10 11.79
C SER A 501 -3.55 -33.16 10.28
N GLU A 502 -3.75 -32.04 9.58
CA GLU A 502 -3.53 -31.94 8.14
C GLU A 502 -2.04 -32.03 7.77
N GLU A 503 -1.14 -31.40 8.55
CA GLU A 503 0.30 -31.54 8.36
C GLU A 503 0.74 -33.00 8.53
N ALA A 504 0.23 -33.69 9.56
CA ALA A 504 0.51 -35.11 9.77
C ALA A 504 -0.02 -35.98 8.63
N ARG A 505 -1.24 -35.71 8.12
CA ARG A 505 -1.81 -36.40 6.97
C ARG A 505 -0.95 -36.21 5.72
N GLY A 506 -0.48 -34.99 5.45
CA GLY A 506 0.40 -34.70 4.32
C GLY A 506 1.78 -35.37 4.42
N GLU A 507 2.34 -35.51 5.63
CA GLU A 507 3.57 -36.28 5.85
C GLU A 507 3.38 -37.77 5.55
N ILE A 508 2.21 -38.33 5.93
CA ILE A 508 1.84 -39.71 5.64
C ILE A 508 1.67 -39.93 4.13
N GLU A 509 0.89 -39.10 3.45
CA GLU A 509 0.67 -39.20 2.00
C GLU A 509 2.00 -39.10 1.21
N ALA A 510 2.91 -38.23 1.64
CA ALA A 510 4.25 -38.15 1.05
C ALA A 510 5.05 -39.45 1.22
N LEU A 511 4.96 -40.09 2.38
CA LEU A 511 5.57 -41.39 2.65
C LEU A 511 4.95 -42.50 1.79
N GLU A 512 3.63 -42.48 1.60
CA GLU A 512 2.90 -43.44 0.76
C GLU A 512 3.31 -43.34 -0.72
N HIS A 513 3.48 -42.12 -1.23
CA HIS A 513 4.03 -41.89 -2.56
C HIS A 513 5.48 -42.39 -2.70
N GLU A 514 6.32 -42.21 -1.68
CA GLU A 514 7.68 -42.74 -1.67
C GLU A 514 7.67 -44.28 -1.67
N VAL A 515 6.76 -44.91 -0.92
CA VAL A 515 6.52 -46.36 -0.93
C VAL A 515 6.15 -46.82 -2.34
N LEU A 516 5.21 -46.16 -3.02
CA LEU A 516 4.86 -46.50 -4.41
C LEU A 516 6.08 -46.38 -5.34
N ALA A 517 6.90 -45.34 -5.20
CA ALA A 517 8.10 -45.15 -6.02
C ALA A 517 9.12 -46.29 -5.84
N LEU A 518 9.29 -46.77 -4.60
CA LEU A 518 10.18 -47.89 -4.29
C LEU A 518 9.61 -49.24 -4.77
N VAL A 519 8.29 -49.48 -4.60
CA VAL A 519 7.61 -50.65 -5.19
C VAL A 519 7.81 -50.67 -6.71
N ASN A 520 7.66 -49.52 -7.38
CA ASN A 520 7.87 -49.40 -8.82
C ASN A 520 9.33 -49.63 -9.23
N SER A 521 10.28 -49.28 -8.37
CA SER A 521 11.71 -49.61 -8.59
C SER A 521 11.94 -51.12 -8.53
N GLU A 522 11.32 -51.82 -7.58
CA GLU A 522 11.38 -53.29 -7.48
C GLU A 522 10.73 -53.97 -8.70
N ARG A 523 9.57 -53.48 -9.16
CA ARG A 523 8.89 -53.97 -10.38
C ARG A 523 9.75 -53.80 -11.63
N LEU A 524 10.32 -52.61 -11.83
CA LEU A 524 11.19 -52.33 -12.97
C LEU A 524 12.44 -53.20 -13.00
N SER A 525 13.05 -53.48 -11.83
CA SER A 525 14.22 -54.38 -11.75
C SER A 525 13.93 -55.83 -12.18
N ARG A 526 12.64 -56.21 -12.25
CA ARG A 526 12.15 -57.55 -12.63
C ARG A 526 11.37 -57.54 -13.95
N ASP A 527 11.46 -56.45 -14.73
CA ASP A 527 10.75 -56.28 -16.01
C ASP A 527 9.21 -56.34 -15.87
N VAL A 528 8.69 -55.88 -14.73
CA VAL A 528 7.25 -55.75 -14.47
C VAL A 528 6.83 -54.28 -14.64
N THR A 529 5.70 -54.04 -15.31
CA THR A 529 5.19 -52.67 -15.57
C THR A 529 4.92 -51.91 -14.25
N PRO A 530 5.33 -50.64 -14.09
CA PRO A 530 4.99 -49.83 -12.93
C PRO A 530 3.48 -49.74 -12.66
N LEU A 531 3.12 -49.62 -11.38
CA LEU A 531 1.79 -49.31 -10.89
C LEU A 531 1.53 -47.79 -10.96
N ALA A 532 0.30 -47.42 -11.29
CA ALA A 532 -0.20 -46.07 -11.23
C ALA A 532 -0.89 -45.80 -9.89
N TRP A 533 -0.74 -44.57 -9.40
CA TRP A 533 -1.50 -44.06 -8.26
C TRP A 533 -2.96 -43.83 -8.69
N ASP A 534 -3.90 -44.38 -7.93
CA ASP A 534 -5.34 -44.22 -8.15
C ASP A 534 -5.94 -43.54 -6.93
N GLU A 535 -6.50 -42.35 -7.15
CA GLU A 535 -7.02 -41.49 -6.08
C GLU A 535 -8.21 -42.12 -5.36
N ASP A 536 -9.09 -42.85 -6.08
CA ASP A 536 -10.23 -43.51 -5.43
C ASP A 536 -9.74 -44.61 -4.48
N LEU A 537 -8.72 -45.37 -4.90
CA LEU A 537 -8.10 -46.40 -4.07
C LEU A 537 -7.36 -45.81 -2.87
N HIS A 538 -6.71 -44.65 -3.05
CA HIS A 538 -6.03 -43.96 -1.96
C HIS A 538 -7.01 -43.34 -0.96
N GLU A 539 -8.14 -42.78 -1.41
CA GLU A 539 -9.20 -42.30 -0.53
C GLU A 539 -9.71 -43.43 0.39
N ILE A 540 -9.99 -44.60 -0.19
CA ILE A 540 -10.37 -45.81 0.57
C ILE A 540 -9.27 -46.22 1.55
N ALA A 541 -8.01 -46.23 1.10
CA ALA A 541 -6.88 -46.59 1.94
C ALA A 541 -6.68 -45.60 3.10
N THR A 542 -7.00 -44.32 2.89
CA THR A 542 -6.93 -43.26 3.89
C THR A 542 -8.04 -43.41 4.92
N GLU A 543 -9.29 -43.59 4.49
CA GLU A 543 -10.43 -43.84 5.39
C GLU A 543 -10.18 -45.06 6.28
N HIS A 544 -9.66 -46.14 5.69
CA HIS A 544 -9.26 -47.32 6.43
C HIS A 544 -8.14 -47.02 7.46
N SER A 545 -7.19 -46.15 7.11
CA SER A 545 -6.07 -45.76 7.99
C SER A 545 -6.51 -44.97 9.19
N GLU A 546 -7.39 -44.02 8.96
CA GLU A 546 -7.99 -43.21 9.99
C GLU A 546 -8.87 -44.07 10.92
N GLU A 547 -9.67 -45.00 10.36
CA GLU A 547 -10.48 -45.90 11.17
C GLU A 547 -9.62 -46.79 12.08
N MET A 548 -8.57 -47.41 11.55
CA MET A 548 -7.70 -48.30 12.32
C MET A 548 -6.85 -47.55 13.35
N ALA A 549 -6.33 -46.37 12.99
CA ALA A 549 -5.64 -45.50 13.94
C ALA A 549 -6.54 -45.13 15.11
N ARG A 550 -7.82 -44.82 14.83
CA ARG A 550 -8.83 -44.47 15.84
C ARG A 550 -9.22 -45.65 16.73
N LEU A 551 -9.42 -46.84 16.17
CA LEU A 551 -9.81 -48.03 16.94
C LEU A 551 -8.65 -48.57 17.78
N GLY A 552 -7.40 -48.24 17.42
CA GLY A 552 -6.21 -48.74 18.09
C GLY A 552 -6.07 -50.27 17.95
N GLU A 553 -6.76 -50.85 16.97
CA GLU A 553 -6.74 -52.27 16.65
C GLU A 553 -6.36 -52.38 15.16
N LEU A 554 -5.24 -53.05 14.87
CA LEU A 554 -4.69 -53.19 13.52
C LEU A 554 -5.17 -54.52 12.92
N PHE A 555 -6.40 -54.59 12.41
CA PHE A 555 -6.95 -55.79 11.77
C PHE A 555 -7.56 -55.48 10.40
N HIS A 556 -7.67 -56.52 9.57
CA HIS A 556 -8.31 -56.46 8.26
C HIS A 556 -9.80 -56.13 8.34
N SER A 557 -10.28 -55.18 7.52
CA SER A 557 -11.71 -54.97 7.34
C SER A 557 -12.09 -55.39 5.92
N SER A 558 -12.87 -56.46 5.80
CA SER A 558 -13.36 -56.99 4.51
C SER A 558 -14.43 -56.09 3.87
N VAL A 559 -14.50 -54.80 4.22
CA VAL A 559 -15.70 -53.97 4.10
C VAL A 559 -15.79 -53.25 2.74
N TYR A 560 -14.68 -53.09 2.03
CA TYR A 560 -14.63 -52.30 0.79
C TYR A 560 -14.82 -53.20 -0.44
N GLU A 561 -16.02 -53.71 -0.71
CA GLU A 561 -16.32 -54.24 -2.06
C GLU A 561 -16.38 -53.07 -3.07
N PRO A 562 -15.80 -53.16 -4.29
CA PRO A 562 -15.12 -54.27 -4.96
C PRO A 562 -13.57 -54.25 -4.85
N TYR A 563 -13.03 -53.81 -3.71
CA TYR A 563 -11.60 -53.61 -3.50
C TYR A 563 -10.98 -54.73 -2.66
N ALA A 564 -9.68 -54.83 -2.81
CA ALA A 564 -8.82 -55.83 -2.22
C ALA A 564 -7.74 -55.13 -1.40
N GLU A 565 -7.44 -55.66 -0.21
CA GLU A 565 -6.38 -55.14 0.64
C GLU A 565 -5.35 -56.22 0.99
N ASN A 566 -4.12 -55.78 1.23
CA ASN A 566 -3.12 -56.59 1.91
C ASN A 566 -2.42 -55.73 2.96
N CYS A 567 -2.47 -56.16 4.21
CA CYS A 567 -2.00 -55.41 5.37
C CYS A 567 -0.71 -56.01 5.93
N TRP A 568 0.21 -55.14 6.29
CA TRP A 568 1.40 -55.50 7.03
C TRP A 568 1.65 -54.51 8.16
N GLY A 569 1.69 -55.02 9.39
CA GLY A 569 1.94 -54.26 10.61
C GLY A 569 1.16 -54.81 11.79
N GLY A 570 1.81 -54.98 12.95
CA GLY A 570 1.17 -55.61 14.10
C GLY A 570 2.16 -55.93 15.22
N GLY A 571 2.70 -54.90 15.87
CA GLY A 571 3.49 -55.09 17.08
C GLY A 571 3.88 -53.80 17.79
N ALA A 572 3.67 -53.75 19.10
CA ALA A 572 4.23 -52.71 19.97
C ALA A 572 5.74 -52.97 20.12
N GLY A 573 6.58 -52.23 19.40
CA GLY A 573 8.02 -52.50 19.47
C GLY A 573 8.90 -51.77 18.47
N SER A 574 8.85 -50.44 18.43
CA SER A 574 10.00 -49.52 18.35
C SER A 574 9.49 -48.16 17.89
N LEU A 575 9.53 -47.18 18.80
CA LEU A 575 9.27 -45.80 18.45
C LEU A 575 10.36 -45.31 17.47
N TYR A 576 9.91 -44.58 16.46
CA TYR A 576 10.64 -43.77 15.47
C TYR A 576 11.09 -44.47 14.17
N CYS A 577 10.40 -44.07 13.10
CA CYS A 577 10.74 -44.10 11.66
C CYS A 577 11.01 -45.46 11.01
N PHE A 578 9.96 -46.08 10.45
CA PHE A 578 10.12 -46.89 9.23
C PHE A 578 10.16 -45.94 8.05
N THR A 579 11.27 -45.98 7.31
CA THR A 579 11.37 -45.30 6.02
C THR A 579 10.49 -46.02 5.00
N ALA A 580 10.20 -45.39 3.86
CA ALA A 580 9.54 -46.08 2.75
C ALA A 580 10.27 -47.38 2.37
N SER A 581 11.60 -47.42 2.50
CA SER A 581 12.40 -48.63 2.26
C SER A 581 12.05 -49.75 3.21
N ASP A 582 11.88 -49.49 4.50
CA ASP A 582 11.59 -50.55 5.47
C ASP A 582 10.21 -51.16 5.23
N ILE A 583 9.23 -50.33 4.85
CA ILE A 583 7.89 -50.77 4.46
C ILE A 583 7.98 -51.70 3.25
N VAL A 584 8.67 -51.25 2.20
CA VAL A 584 8.82 -52.02 0.95
C VAL A 584 9.63 -53.29 1.17
N ASP A 585 10.73 -53.25 1.92
CA ASP A 585 11.53 -54.42 2.27
C ASP A 585 10.70 -55.46 3.03
N SER A 586 9.81 -54.99 3.91
CA SER A 586 8.92 -55.86 4.67
C SER A 586 7.84 -56.50 3.79
N TRP A 587 7.19 -55.71 2.93
CA TRP A 587 6.23 -56.24 1.94
C TRP A 587 6.89 -57.21 0.96
N MET A 588 8.09 -56.89 0.48
CA MET A 588 8.86 -57.75 -0.41
C MET A 588 9.42 -58.98 0.31
N GLY A 589 9.61 -58.93 1.63
CA GLY A 589 9.98 -60.08 2.46
C GLY A 589 8.83 -61.09 2.61
N SER A 590 7.60 -60.58 2.77
CA SER A 590 6.36 -61.36 2.87
C SER A 590 5.99 -61.99 1.52
N PRO A 591 6.00 -63.33 1.38
CA PRO A 591 5.68 -63.98 0.11
C PRO A 591 4.31 -63.61 -0.48
N PRO A 592 3.21 -63.52 0.31
CA PRO A 592 1.91 -63.07 -0.21
C PRO A 592 1.93 -61.64 -0.76
N HIS A 593 2.48 -60.66 -0.02
CA HIS A 593 2.58 -59.26 -0.49
C HIS A 593 3.42 -59.15 -1.75
N ARG A 594 4.62 -59.75 -1.73
CA ARG A 594 5.55 -59.72 -2.86
C ARG A 594 4.91 -60.26 -4.14
N THR A 595 4.16 -61.36 -4.04
CA THR A 595 3.50 -61.96 -5.21
C THR A 595 2.49 -60.99 -5.85
N TRP A 596 1.68 -60.29 -5.06
CA TRP A 596 0.71 -59.32 -5.57
C TRP A 596 1.38 -58.05 -6.11
N LEU A 597 2.32 -57.48 -5.35
CA LEU A 597 3.07 -56.30 -5.74
C LEU A 597 3.91 -56.51 -7.00
N LEU A 598 4.22 -57.75 -7.38
CA LEU A 598 4.93 -58.10 -8.61
C LEU A 598 4.01 -58.72 -9.68
N CYS A 599 2.69 -58.76 -9.46
CA CYS A 599 1.73 -59.27 -10.43
C CYS A 599 1.69 -58.34 -11.67
N PRO A 600 1.95 -58.86 -12.90
CA PRO A 600 1.94 -58.04 -14.12
C PRO A 600 0.55 -57.51 -14.52
N HIS A 601 -0.51 -58.12 -14.00
CA HIS A 601 -1.91 -57.74 -14.28
C HIS A 601 -2.38 -56.60 -13.38
N LEU A 602 -1.71 -56.36 -12.26
CA LEU A 602 -1.99 -55.22 -11.39
C LEU A 602 -1.50 -53.94 -12.06
N ARG A 603 -2.40 -52.95 -12.19
CA ARG A 603 -2.15 -51.68 -12.88
C ARG A 603 -2.20 -50.47 -11.95
N ASP A 604 -3.16 -50.48 -11.04
CA ASP A 604 -3.49 -49.35 -10.18
C ASP A 604 -3.38 -49.79 -8.73
N ILE A 605 -2.99 -48.87 -7.85
CA ILE A 605 -2.80 -49.14 -6.43
C ILE A 605 -3.13 -47.90 -5.60
N GLY A 606 -3.77 -48.12 -4.46
CA GLY A 606 -3.80 -47.20 -3.33
C GLY A 606 -2.82 -47.68 -2.27
N VAL A 607 -2.08 -46.76 -1.67
CA VAL A 607 -1.27 -47.05 -0.49
C VAL A 607 -1.92 -46.35 0.69
N GLY A 608 -1.95 -47.02 1.84
CA GLY A 608 -2.43 -46.42 3.07
C GLY A 608 -1.52 -46.79 4.25
N ILE A 609 -1.32 -45.83 5.14
CA ILE A 609 -0.47 -45.93 6.31
C ILE A 609 -1.22 -45.39 7.52
N ALA A 610 -1.35 -46.22 8.55
CA ALA A 610 -1.94 -45.85 9.83
C ALA A 610 -0.88 -45.72 10.92
N VAL A 611 -0.92 -44.62 11.65
CA VAL A 611 -0.12 -44.40 12.86
C VAL A 611 -1.07 -44.08 14.00
N SER A 612 -1.08 -44.92 15.04
CA SER A 612 -1.90 -44.69 16.23
C SER A 612 -1.17 -43.84 17.27
N ASP A 613 -1.93 -43.22 18.19
CA ASP A 613 -1.40 -42.36 19.26
C ASP A 613 -0.37 -43.05 20.17
N ASN A 614 -0.49 -44.36 20.36
CA ASN A 614 0.45 -45.17 21.14
C ASN A 614 1.69 -45.61 20.32
N GLY A 615 1.85 -45.08 19.10
CA GLY A 615 2.96 -45.35 18.21
C GLY A 615 2.92 -46.74 17.56
N MET A 616 1.74 -47.36 17.47
CA MET A 616 1.60 -48.53 16.59
C MET A 616 1.47 -48.07 15.15
N TYR A 617 1.89 -48.94 14.25
CA TYR A 617 1.98 -48.66 12.83
C TYR A 617 1.42 -49.84 12.05
N ALA A 618 0.66 -49.52 11.00
CA ALA A 618 0.31 -50.48 9.96
C ALA A 618 0.34 -49.81 8.59
N SER A 619 0.51 -50.65 7.57
CA SER A 619 0.55 -50.23 6.18
C SER A 619 -0.15 -51.24 5.31
N TRP A 620 -0.70 -50.78 4.20
CA TRP A 620 -1.43 -51.63 3.29
C TRP A 620 -1.44 -51.13 1.86
N THR A 621 -1.79 -52.06 1.00
CA THR A 621 -1.96 -51.84 -0.43
C THR A 621 -3.40 -52.17 -0.81
N PHE A 622 -4.05 -51.27 -1.53
CA PHE A 622 -5.40 -51.40 -2.05
C PHE A 622 -5.39 -51.56 -3.56
N TRP A 623 -6.25 -52.42 -4.10
CA TRP A 623 -6.45 -52.56 -5.55
C TRP A 623 -7.85 -53.00 -5.91
N ARG A 624 -8.24 -52.84 -7.19
CA ARG A 624 -9.57 -53.25 -7.68
C ARG A 624 -9.61 -54.77 -7.89
N SER A 625 -10.58 -55.45 -7.28
CA SER A 625 -10.84 -56.89 -7.43
C SER A 625 -12.08 -57.17 -8.27
N GLN A 626 -12.07 -58.28 -9.02
CA GLN A 626 -13.24 -58.77 -9.76
C GLN A 626 -14.09 -59.76 -8.93
N THR A 627 -13.66 -60.13 -7.72
CA THR A 627 -14.34 -61.11 -6.87
C THR A 627 -14.57 -60.57 -5.46
N ARG A 628 -15.55 -61.18 -4.81
CA ARG A 628 -16.09 -60.80 -3.50
C ARG A 628 -15.24 -61.29 -2.32
N ASP A 629 -14.31 -62.21 -2.58
CA ASP A 629 -13.51 -62.87 -1.54
C ASP A 629 -12.18 -62.12 -1.36
N SER A 630 -12.17 -61.12 -0.48
CA SER A 630 -10.98 -60.33 -0.10
C SER A 630 -10.10 -61.00 0.99
N ASP A 631 -10.53 -62.14 1.51
CA ASP A 631 -9.86 -62.88 2.59
C ASP A 631 -8.84 -63.92 2.06
N TRP A 632 -7.78 -63.46 1.39
CA TRP A 632 -6.71 -64.36 0.91
C TRP A 632 -5.80 -64.92 1.99
N TRP A 633 -5.73 -64.28 3.16
CA TRP A 633 -5.03 -64.86 4.32
C TRP A 633 -5.62 -66.22 4.75
N TYR A 634 -6.84 -66.54 4.31
CA TYR A 634 -7.56 -67.74 4.72
C TYR A 634 -7.79 -68.78 3.62
N THR A 635 -7.54 -68.48 2.34
CA THR A 635 -8.04 -69.33 1.24
C THR A 635 -7.04 -70.32 0.63
N ASP A 636 -5.73 -70.14 0.80
CA ASP A 636 -4.71 -71.20 0.68
C ASP A 636 -3.34 -70.52 0.84
N ASP A 637 -2.37 -71.16 1.49
CA ASP A 637 -0.96 -70.74 1.63
C ASP A 637 -0.20 -70.63 0.26
N SER A 638 -0.90 -70.31 -0.82
CA SER A 638 -0.39 -70.25 -2.18
C SER A 638 0.35 -68.92 -2.42
N ASN A 639 1.62 -69.04 -2.81
CA ASN A 639 2.48 -67.90 -3.19
C ASN A 639 2.18 -67.37 -4.61
N SER A 640 0.98 -67.60 -5.15
CA SER A 640 0.62 -67.30 -6.55
C SER A 640 -0.70 -66.52 -6.61
N PRO A 641 -0.86 -65.54 -7.53
CA PRO A 641 -2.16 -64.92 -7.78
C PRO A 641 -3.17 -65.98 -8.24
N PRO A 642 -4.45 -65.88 -7.87
CA PRO A 642 -5.44 -66.88 -8.23
C PRO A 642 -5.71 -66.93 -9.73
N ASP A 643 -6.00 -68.12 -10.25
CA ASP A 643 -6.16 -68.40 -11.69
C ASP A 643 -7.24 -67.54 -12.37
N TRP A 644 -8.26 -67.10 -11.64
CA TRP A 644 -9.33 -66.25 -12.16
C TRP A 644 -8.91 -64.78 -12.41
N TRP A 645 -7.68 -64.40 -12.01
CA TRP A 645 -7.12 -63.07 -12.25
C TRP A 645 -6.44 -62.93 -13.62
N TYR A 646 -6.02 -64.06 -14.23
CA TYR A 646 -5.18 -64.10 -15.43
C TYR A 646 -5.93 -63.97 -16.75
#